data_AF-A0A534ICU2-F1
#
_entry.id   AF-A0A534ICU2-F1
#
_cell.length_a   1.000
_cell.length_b   1.000
_cell.length_c   1.000
_cell.angle_alpha   90.00
_cell.angle_beta   90.00
_cell.angle_gamma   90.00
#
_symmetry.space_group_name_H-M   'P 1'
#
loop_
_entity.id
_entity.type
_entity.pdbx_description
1 polymer ?
#
loop_
_entity_poly.entity_id
_entity_poly.type
_entity_poly.pdbx_seq_one_letter_code
_entity_poly.pdbx_strand_id
1 'polypeptide(L)'
;MTKSLRLVMCIILALFLAGASIVGGLVRGAVMPAPTGVVTSIHLVRTGASQASVLGTSLGAGEAIDVLVNSVVVKSGTTMYNGDYWFLGVPVSDGATIQTRIGTYSSSTATVPAFVPQPVGPPGFIYAQGSSIMRDGQVVQLFGVDEQTVYINGLIASGLWGTPDPSAWGKNQLFPSGPETKIPNVSDADGVFREYFRYFLHYNAVAGSGTNPRLNLLRVWVADDSWYPEGMYLAWKNNPTAFFQVFDRMVYWARQAGVYVVPVLGHFASNKDNRFFDTSDIRFSHQVDVVRGIMDRYNTEPQIAMWDLWNEPDVDNDVYWASVGGQVGFRAWATTYIAAVKPHSSNHLLTIGMGGWDLFPGVPSFGWQYEFFWNEIPGLQVGHHHTYGTSEDQYLIDWNTDWQRALGIPHYEGETGFNQYPGPSPLGYGYWPWFSQHTRSAGWASVSTMVFLDNGKGVYTDYPYLGPLPAYPNGSSSDLPPTASFVSAPGAPLPGDTVTFDASASTDDHGIASYGWQFGDSGTAQGTIVTHAYGTAGDFQAVVVVTDTGGNTATAAATIHVGAPTPNDTTAPANVVDLRVVSQGPTSVTLRWTAPGDDGTTGQATWYDVRYTTTGPITGSTYYAATHYDVAFPQPPGTTEQATVSGLTSGSS
;
A
#
# COMPACT_ATOMS: atom_id res chain seq x y z
N MET A 1 7.03 18.34 -29.08
CA MET A 1 7.43 19.36 -28.10
C MET A 1 6.30 20.36 -28.00
N THR A 2 5.68 20.49 -26.83
CA THR A 2 4.54 21.38 -26.58
C THR A 2 5.02 22.80 -26.35
N LYS A 3 4.67 23.74 -27.24
CA LYS A 3 4.98 25.16 -27.05
C LYS A 3 3.91 25.84 -26.20
N SER A 4 4.31 26.75 -25.34
CA SER A 4 3.46 27.43 -24.38
C SER A 4 3.35 28.92 -24.67
N LEU A 5 2.13 29.46 -24.59
CA LEU A 5 1.90 30.89 -24.67
C LEU A 5 1.43 31.45 -23.32
N ARG A 6 2.00 32.58 -22.92
CA ARG A 6 1.75 33.25 -21.64
C ARG A 6 0.79 34.44 -21.80
N LEU A 7 -0.24 34.51 -20.96
CA LEU A 7 -1.17 35.65 -20.86
C LEU A 7 -0.99 36.40 -19.52
N VAL A 8 -1.03 37.74 -19.50
CA VAL A 8 -0.75 38.59 -18.31
C VAL A 8 -1.72 39.79 -18.17
N MET A 9 -2.32 40.04 -16.99
CA MET A 9 -3.07 41.27 -16.65
C MET A 9 -3.09 41.59 -15.13
N CYS A 10 -3.23 42.89 -14.74
CA CYS A 10 -3.20 43.42 -13.35
C CYS A 10 -4.48 44.21 -12.97
N ILE A 11 -4.96 44.12 -11.72
CA ILE A 11 -6.11 44.89 -11.18
C ILE A 11 -5.73 45.51 -9.80
N ILE A 12 -6.45 46.55 -9.34
CA ILE A 12 -6.35 47.17 -7.98
C ILE A 12 -7.77 47.64 -7.55
N LEU A 13 -8.23 47.35 -6.30
CA LEU A 13 -9.44 47.96 -5.70
C LEU A 13 -9.42 48.02 -4.14
N ALA A 14 -10.15 48.96 -3.50
CA ALA A 14 -10.07 49.30 -2.06
C ALA A 14 -11.44 49.54 -1.32
N LEU A 15 -11.42 49.34 0.04
CA LEU A 15 -12.33 49.76 1.15
C LEU A 15 -13.59 48.87 1.42
N PHE A 16 -14.10 48.54 2.63
CA PHE A 16 -13.75 48.62 4.09
C PHE A 16 -14.65 47.57 4.83
N LEU A 17 -14.21 46.96 5.94
CA LEU A 17 -15.01 46.03 6.78
C LEU A 17 -14.96 46.41 8.27
N ALA A 18 -16.07 46.19 8.98
CA ALA A 18 -16.19 46.35 10.43
C ALA A 18 -16.47 45.01 11.13
N GLY A 19 -15.62 44.67 12.12
CA GLY A 19 -15.83 43.80 13.31
C GLY A 19 -16.28 42.34 13.09
N ALA A 20 -15.88 41.33 13.87
CA ALA A 20 -15.12 41.25 15.12
C ALA A 20 -14.63 39.80 15.33
N SER A 21 -13.66 39.66 16.23
CA SER A 21 -12.88 38.45 16.60
C SER A 21 -13.66 37.44 17.45
N ILE A 22 -13.21 36.17 17.46
CA ILE A 22 -13.55 35.17 18.49
C ILE A 22 -12.26 34.65 19.13
N VAL A 23 -12.25 34.64 20.46
CA VAL A 23 -11.19 34.18 21.37
C VAL A 23 -11.52 32.77 21.86
N GLY A 24 -10.49 31.92 21.97
CA GLY A 24 -10.59 30.55 22.46
C GLY A 24 -10.61 30.40 23.99
N GLY A 25 -11.00 29.22 24.43
CA GLY A 25 -10.88 28.75 25.81
C GLY A 25 -11.23 27.27 25.93
N LEU A 26 -10.27 26.44 26.36
CA LEU A 26 -10.41 25.04 26.73
C LEU A 26 -11.03 24.89 28.12
N VAL A 27 -11.91 23.90 28.30
CA VAL A 27 -12.21 23.30 29.61
C VAL A 27 -12.23 21.77 29.48
N ARG A 28 -11.47 21.12 30.37
CA ARG A 28 -11.39 19.66 30.55
C ARG A 28 -12.44 19.24 31.57
N GLY A 29 -13.17 18.15 31.27
CA GLY A 29 -14.04 17.46 32.22
C GLY A 29 -15.53 17.81 32.12
N ALA A 30 -16.25 17.11 31.24
CA ALA A 30 -17.70 16.99 31.32
C ALA A 30 -18.12 15.66 30.67
N VAL A 31 -18.95 14.89 31.38
CA VAL A 31 -19.80 13.86 30.79
C VAL A 31 -20.54 14.51 29.63
N MET A 32 -20.40 13.94 28.42
CA MET A 32 -21.07 14.43 27.22
C MET A 32 -22.58 14.51 27.50
N PRO A 33 -23.25 15.66 27.25
CA PRO A 33 -24.69 15.70 27.34
C PRO A 33 -25.25 14.81 26.23
N ALA A 34 -26.10 13.85 26.60
CA ALA A 34 -26.76 12.96 25.66
C ALA A 34 -27.52 13.78 24.60
N PRO A 35 -27.30 13.53 23.29
CA PRO A 35 -28.08 14.19 22.25
C PRO A 35 -29.54 13.77 22.40
N THR A 36 -30.44 14.76 22.51
CA THR A 36 -31.87 14.51 22.46
C THR A 36 -32.30 14.29 21.01
N GLY A 37 -32.50 13.02 20.64
CA GLY A 37 -33.18 12.59 19.43
C GLY A 37 -32.26 12.13 18.29
N VAL A 38 -32.72 11.07 17.59
CA VAL A 38 -32.21 10.44 16.36
C VAL A 38 -31.34 9.20 16.58
N VAL A 39 -31.91 8.05 16.20
CA VAL A 39 -31.18 6.81 15.85
C VAL A 39 -30.30 7.15 14.64
N THR A 40 -29.07 7.58 14.92
CA THR A 40 -27.78 7.09 14.39
C THR A 40 -27.65 6.54 12.96
N SER A 41 -26.45 6.78 12.41
CA SER A 41 -25.98 6.35 11.08
C SER A 41 -26.11 4.85 10.87
N ILE A 42 -26.58 4.46 9.70
CA ILE A 42 -26.56 3.09 9.20
C ILE A 42 -25.46 2.95 8.14
N HIS A 43 -24.69 1.88 8.23
CA HIS A 43 -23.75 1.46 7.20
C HIS A 43 -24.16 0.08 6.68
N LEU A 44 -24.13 -0.09 5.36
CA LEU A 44 -24.59 -1.29 4.69
C LEU A 44 -23.46 -1.88 3.84
N VAL A 45 -23.12 -3.14 4.11
CA VAL A 45 -22.10 -3.86 3.35
C VAL A 45 -22.73 -5.03 2.61
N ARG A 46 -22.57 -5.09 1.28
CA ARG A 46 -23.02 -6.25 0.49
C ARG A 46 -22.07 -7.42 0.67
N THR A 47 -22.50 -8.43 1.43
CA THR A 47 -21.73 -9.66 1.72
C THR A 47 -22.17 -10.87 0.89
N GLY A 48 -23.12 -10.69 -0.04
CA GLY A 48 -23.53 -11.72 -0.99
C GLY A 48 -24.68 -11.25 -1.90
N ALA A 49 -25.05 -12.07 -2.89
CA ALA A 49 -26.10 -11.72 -3.85
C ALA A 49 -27.48 -11.50 -3.22
N SER A 50 -27.80 -12.21 -2.13
CA SER A 50 -29.10 -12.13 -1.44
C SER A 50 -28.99 -11.67 0.02
N GLN A 51 -27.83 -11.15 0.42
CA GLN A 51 -27.59 -10.77 1.81
C GLN A 51 -26.67 -9.56 1.95
N ALA A 52 -26.76 -8.90 3.09
CA ALA A 52 -25.90 -7.80 3.47
C ALA A 52 -25.68 -7.78 4.98
N SER A 53 -24.65 -7.07 5.41
CA SER A 53 -24.42 -6.74 6.80
C SER A 53 -24.91 -5.31 7.06
N VAL A 54 -25.65 -5.12 8.15
CA VAL A 54 -26.18 -3.81 8.56
C VAL A 54 -25.57 -3.42 9.89
N LEU A 55 -24.93 -2.25 9.95
CA LEU A 55 -24.16 -1.79 11.10
C LEU A 55 -24.52 -0.35 11.46
N GLY A 56 -24.30 0.02 12.72
CA GLY A 56 -24.42 1.41 13.17
C GLY A 56 -24.19 1.57 14.67
N THR A 57 -24.20 2.82 15.13
CA THR A 57 -24.27 3.19 16.57
C THR A 57 -25.72 3.28 17.01
N SER A 58 -25.98 3.38 18.29
CA SER A 58 -27.13 4.05 18.91
C SER A 58 -26.63 4.92 20.07
N LEU A 59 -27.52 5.64 20.74
CA LEU A 59 -27.17 6.45 21.92
C LEU A 59 -27.28 5.65 23.24
N GLY A 60 -27.79 4.42 23.20
CA GLY A 60 -28.07 3.60 24.37
C GLY A 60 -27.69 2.14 24.18
N ALA A 61 -27.06 1.56 25.19
CA ALA A 61 -26.76 0.14 25.24
C ALA A 61 -27.97 -0.70 25.66
N GLY A 62 -28.04 -1.95 25.18
CA GLY A 62 -29.10 -2.90 25.54
C GLY A 62 -30.48 -2.55 24.99
N GLU A 63 -30.56 -1.63 24.02
CA GLU A 63 -31.82 -1.21 23.41
C GLU A 63 -32.29 -2.26 22.39
N ALA A 64 -33.58 -2.61 22.42
CA ALA A 64 -34.17 -3.46 21.40
C ALA A 64 -34.18 -2.73 20.04
N ILE A 65 -33.64 -3.38 19.03
CA ILE A 65 -33.44 -2.81 17.70
C ILE A 65 -33.94 -3.75 16.59
N ASP A 66 -34.68 -3.19 15.63
CA ASP A 66 -35.13 -3.88 14.42
C ASP A 66 -34.31 -3.44 13.20
N VAL A 67 -34.07 -4.37 12.28
CA VAL A 67 -33.67 -4.10 10.89
C VAL A 67 -34.87 -4.31 10.00
N LEU A 68 -35.20 -3.27 9.23
CA LEU A 68 -36.31 -3.25 8.30
C LEU A 68 -35.77 -3.25 6.88
N VAL A 69 -36.30 -4.14 6.03
CA VAL A 69 -36.07 -4.14 4.58
C VAL A 69 -37.41 -3.87 3.90
N ASN A 70 -37.48 -2.82 3.07
CA ASN A 70 -38.72 -2.32 2.47
C ASN A 70 -39.82 -2.12 3.52
N SER A 71 -39.46 -1.52 4.65
CA SER A 71 -40.33 -1.27 5.81
C SER A 71 -40.87 -2.52 6.53
N VAL A 72 -40.39 -3.71 6.21
CA VAL A 72 -40.73 -4.97 6.90
C VAL A 72 -39.58 -5.36 7.83
N VAL A 73 -39.87 -5.64 9.10
CA VAL A 73 -38.86 -6.16 10.04
C VAL A 73 -38.41 -7.54 9.55
N VAL A 74 -37.13 -7.67 9.22
CA VAL A 74 -36.52 -8.93 8.77
C VAL A 74 -35.58 -9.52 9.81
N LYS A 75 -35.10 -8.71 10.76
CA LYS A 75 -34.21 -9.14 11.83
C LYS A 75 -34.38 -8.20 13.03
N SER A 76 -34.19 -8.73 14.24
CA SER A 76 -34.23 -7.94 15.48
C SER A 76 -33.09 -8.39 16.39
N GLY A 77 -32.66 -7.51 17.29
CA GLY A 77 -31.56 -7.74 18.21
C GLY A 77 -31.51 -6.69 19.31
N THR A 78 -30.34 -6.55 19.93
CA THR A 78 -30.08 -5.56 20.97
C THR A 78 -28.78 -4.83 20.70
N THR A 79 -28.73 -3.54 21.00
CA THR A 79 -27.47 -2.78 20.97
C THR A 79 -26.52 -3.26 22.09
N MET A 80 -25.22 -3.17 21.86
CA MET A 80 -24.21 -3.63 22.80
C MET A 80 -23.83 -2.55 23.80
N TYR A 81 -22.89 -2.87 24.70
CA TYR A 81 -22.49 -2.02 25.83
C TYR A 81 -22.10 -0.58 25.45
N ASN A 82 -21.55 -0.35 24.26
CA ASN A 82 -21.17 0.97 23.76
C ASN A 82 -22.23 1.61 22.84
N GLY A 83 -23.40 1.00 22.70
CA GLY A 83 -24.47 1.45 21.80
C GLY A 83 -24.34 0.91 20.37
N ASP A 84 -23.30 0.17 20.03
CA ASP A 84 -23.13 -0.35 18.67
C ASP A 84 -24.10 -1.48 18.37
N TYR A 85 -24.34 -1.72 17.08
CA TYR A 85 -25.06 -2.91 16.60
C TYR A 85 -24.53 -3.35 15.23
N TRP A 86 -24.63 -4.66 14.98
CA TRP A 86 -24.45 -5.24 13.67
C TRP A 86 -25.38 -6.43 13.45
N PHE A 87 -25.80 -6.59 12.22
CA PHE A 87 -26.63 -7.68 11.77
C PHE A 87 -25.98 -8.29 10.54
N LEU A 88 -25.43 -9.49 10.70
CA LEU A 88 -24.86 -10.26 9.60
C LEU A 88 -25.95 -10.97 8.80
N GLY A 89 -25.76 -11.17 7.49
CA GLY A 89 -26.66 -12.00 6.68
C GLY A 89 -28.12 -11.51 6.63
N VAL A 90 -28.35 -10.20 6.67
CA VAL A 90 -29.68 -9.61 6.50
C VAL A 90 -30.17 -9.89 5.09
N PRO A 91 -31.35 -10.53 4.91
CA PRO A 91 -31.85 -10.90 3.58
C PRO A 91 -32.27 -9.65 2.81
N VAL A 92 -31.68 -9.44 1.63
CA VAL A 92 -31.89 -8.22 0.83
C VAL A 92 -31.81 -8.52 -0.66
N SER A 93 -32.36 -7.62 -1.47
CA SER A 93 -32.19 -7.59 -2.94
C SER A 93 -31.61 -6.25 -3.37
N ASP A 94 -31.02 -6.19 -4.56
CA ASP A 94 -30.54 -4.95 -5.15
C ASP A 94 -31.66 -3.90 -5.20
N GLY A 95 -31.34 -2.65 -4.82
CA GLY A 95 -32.28 -1.54 -4.81
C GLY A 95 -33.33 -1.57 -3.68
N ALA A 96 -33.34 -2.58 -2.81
CA ALA A 96 -34.19 -2.56 -1.62
C ALA A 96 -33.85 -1.38 -0.70
N THR A 97 -34.79 -0.98 0.13
CA THR A 97 -34.53 0.04 1.18
C THR A 97 -34.29 -0.61 2.52
N ILE A 98 -33.33 -0.11 3.28
CA ILE A 98 -33.00 -0.58 4.63
C ILE A 98 -33.12 0.56 5.63
N GLN A 99 -33.63 0.23 6.81
CA GLN A 99 -33.69 1.12 7.95
C GLN A 99 -33.49 0.32 9.24
N THR A 100 -32.97 0.97 10.27
CA THR A 100 -32.92 0.43 11.63
C THR A 100 -33.86 1.21 12.53
N ARG A 101 -34.48 0.54 13.51
CA ARG A 101 -35.49 1.16 14.39
C ARG A 101 -35.31 0.74 15.84
N ILE A 102 -35.29 1.73 16.73
CA ILE A 102 -35.28 1.56 18.19
C ILE A 102 -36.53 2.24 18.74
N GLY A 103 -37.47 1.46 19.27
CA GLY A 103 -38.77 1.96 19.70
C GLY A 103 -39.50 2.70 18.57
N THR A 104 -39.75 4.00 18.75
CA THR A 104 -40.40 4.86 17.74
C THR A 104 -39.41 5.59 16.83
N TYR A 105 -38.11 5.50 17.09
CA TYR A 105 -37.08 6.21 16.34
C TYR A 105 -36.50 5.31 15.26
N SER A 106 -36.34 5.84 14.05
CA SER A 106 -35.76 5.11 12.93
C SER A 106 -34.60 5.89 12.33
N SER A 107 -33.59 5.18 11.81
CA SER A 107 -32.47 5.79 11.09
C SER A 107 -32.88 6.35 9.73
N SER A 108 -31.96 7.01 9.03
CA SER A 108 -32.15 7.34 7.62
C SER A 108 -32.28 6.05 6.79
N THR A 109 -33.09 6.10 5.74
CA THR A 109 -33.20 4.99 4.80
C THR A 109 -31.97 4.90 3.92
N ALA A 110 -31.34 3.72 3.85
CA ALA A 110 -30.27 3.41 2.92
C ALA A 110 -30.79 2.56 1.75
N THR A 111 -30.25 2.75 0.55
CA THR A 111 -30.55 1.92 -0.62
C THR A 111 -29.50 0.82 -0.75
N VAL A 112 -29.94 -0.43 -0.96
CA VAL A 112 -29.04 -1.56 -1.15
C VAL A 112 -28.33 -1.44 -2.51
N PRO A 113 -26.99 -1.34 -2.54
CA PRO A 113 -26.26 -1.28 -3.79
C PRO A 113 -26.31 -2.65 -4.50
N ALA A 114 -26.10 -2.62 -5.82
CA ALA A 114 -25.98 -3.83 -6.60
C ALA A 114 -24.84 -4.71 -6.07
N PHE A 115 -25.06 -6.03 -5.99
CA PHE A 115 -24.00 -6.94 -5.58
C PHE A 115 -22.92 -7.05 -6.67
N VAL A 116 -21.67 -6.80 -6.28
CA VAL A 116 -20.49 -7.03 -7.12
C VAL A 116 -19.72 -8.21 -6.53
N PRO A 117 -19.64 -9.36 -7.23
CA PRO A 117 -18.83 -10.47 -6.80
C PRO A 117 -17.35 -10.08 -6.69
N GLN A 118 -16.69 -10.50 -5.61
CA GLN A 118 -15.24 -10.37 -5.51
C GLN A 118 -14.56 -11.30 -6.54
N PRO A 119 -13.46 -10.84 -7.18
CA PRO A 119 -12.77 -11.62 -8.20
C PRO A 119 -12.12 -12.87 -7.60
N VAL A 120 -12.13 -13.96 -8.37
CA VAL A 120 -11.32 -15.15 -8.07
C VAL A 120 -9.88 -14.89 -8.51
N GLY A 121 -8.92 -15.16 -7.64
CA GLY A 121 -7.50 -15.00 -7.95
C GLY A 121 -7.00 -16.02 -8.98
N PRO A 122 -5.85 -15.75 -9.62
CA PRO A 122 -5.21 -16.73 -10.51
C PRO A 122 -4.85 -18.03 -9.78
N PRO A 123 -4.73 -19.16 -10.48
CA PRO A 123 -4.29 -20.42 -9.89
C PRO A 123 -2.99 -20.28 -9.09
N GLY A 124 -2.97 -20.85 -7.88
CA GLY A 124 -1.85 -20.78 -6.96
C GLY A 124 -1.76 -19.49 -6.12
N PHE A 125 -2.48 -18.42 -6.44
CA PHE A 125 -2.45 -17.19 -5.64
C PHE A 125 -3.50 -17.20 -4.54
N ILE A 126 -3.18 -16.49 -3.45
CA ILE A 126 -4.15 -16.17 -2.42
C ILE A 126 -5.03 -15.01 -2.89
N TYR A 127 -6.34 -15.10 -2.68
CA TYR A 127 -7.30 -14.05 -2.97
C TYR A 127 -8.38 -13.94 -1.89
N ALA A 128 -9.05 -12.79 -1.82
CA ALA A 128 -10.13 -12.53 -0.88
C ALA A 128 -11.47 -13.00 -1.46
N GLN A 129 -12.27 -13.70 -0.64
CA GLN A 129 -13.65 -14.02 -0.95
C GLN A 129 -14.50 -13.95 0.32
N GLY A 130 -15.32 -12.91 0.44
CA GLY A 130 -15.98 -12.55 1.68
C GLY A 130 -14.95 -12.30 2.78
N SER A 131 -15.22 -12.82 3.98
CA SER A 131 -14.29 -12.71 5.13
C SER A 131 -13.20 -13.78 5.16
N SER A 132 -12.94 -14.46 4.04
CA SER A 132 -11.97 -15.55 3.96
C SER A 132 -10.91 -15.26 2.91
N ILE A 133 -9.68 -15.70 3.19
CA ILE A 133 -8.68 -15.85 2.14
C ILE A 133 -8.80 -17.25 1.53
N MET A 134 -8.67 -17.30 0.22
CA MET A 134 -8.87 -18.47 -0.59
C MET A 134 -7.62 -18.75 -1.41
N ARG A 135 -7.36 -20.01 -1.71
CA ARG A 135 -6.41 -20.45 -2.72
C ARG A 135 -7.01 -21.64 -3.46
N ASP A 136 -7.03 -21.57 -4.78
CA ASP A 136 -7.55 -22.66 -5.64
C ASP A 136 -8.95 -23.14 -5.22
N GLY A 137 -9.82 -22.21 -4.82
CA GLY A 137 -11.20 -22.49 -4.39
C GLY A 137 -11.34 -23.07 -2.97
N GLN A 138 -10.26 -23.19 -2.20
CA GLN A 138 -10.28 -23.65 -0.81
C GLN A 138 -9.96 -22.50 0.14
N VAL A 139 -10.59 -22.50 1.32
CA VAL A 139 -10.22 -21.58 2.40
C VAL A 139 -8.82 -21.93 2.89
N VAL A 140 -7.98 -20.91 3.02
CA VAL A 140 -6.65 -21.04 3.63
C VAL A 140 -6.65 -20.29 4.96
N GLN A 141 -5.98 -20.86 5.96
CA GLN A 141 -5.63 -20.13 7.16
C GLN A 141 -4.13 -19.90 7.16
N LEU A 142 -3.72 -18.65 7.31
CA LEU A 142 -2.32 -18.26 7.45
C LEU A 142 -2.02 -18.12 8.94
N PHE A 143 -0.97 -18.80 9.38
CA PHE A 143 -0.52 -18.77 10.77
C PHE A 143 1.00 -18.70 10.80
N GLY A 144 1.54 -17.68 11.45
CA GLY A 144 2.94 -17.32 11.29
C GLY A 144 3.54 -16.53 12.43
N VAL A 145 4.73 -16.01 12.14
CA VAL A 145 5.53 -15.19 13.05
C VAL A 145 6.05 -13.95 12.34
N ASP A 146 6.36 -12.92 13.13
CA ASP A 146 6.96 -11.67 12.68
C ASP A 146 8.49 -11.70 12.79
N GLU A 147 9.18 -11.15 11.79
CA GLU A 147 10.62 -10.95 11.84
C GLU A 147 11.02 -9.59 11.26
N GLN A 148 11.64 -8.75 12.08
CA GLN A 148 11.96 -7.36 11.70
C GLN A 148 13.36 -7.18 11.09
N THR A 149 14.30 -8.09 11.30
CA THR A 149 15.73 -7.79 11.19
C THR A 149 16.52 -8.65 10.21
N VAL A 150 16.14 -9.88 9.91
CA VAL A 150 16.91 -10.85 9.11
C VAL A 150 17.19 -10.32 7.71
N TYR A 151 16.18 -9.72 7.08
CA TYR A 151 16.32 -9.17 5.73
C TYR A 151 17.20 -7.92 5.73
N ILE A 152 16.95 -6.98 6.64
CA ILE A 152 17.73 -5.74 6.77
C ILE A 152 19.18 -6.04 7.15
N ASN A 153 19.43 -6.99 8.05
CA ASN A 153 20.77 -7.49 8.37
C ASN A 153 21.46 -8.11 7.14
N GLY A 154 20.72 -8.77 6.26
CA GLY A 154 21.22 -9.24 4.96
C GLY A 154 21.65 -8.09 4.05
N LEU A 155 20.87 -6.99 4.01
CA LEU A 155 21.26 -5.79 3.27
C LEU A 155 22.49 -5.08 3.88
N ILE A 156 22.57 -4.98 5.21
CA ILE A 156 23.73 -4.44 5.93
C ILE A 156 24.98 -5.27 5.61
N ALA A 157 24.88 -6.60 5.68
CA ALA A 157 25.99 -7.50 5.40
C ALA A 157 26.43 -7.49 3.93
N SER A 158 25.49 -7.21 3.03
CA SER A 158 25.74 -6.98 1.60
C SER A 158 26.29 -5.59 1.28
N GLY A 159 26.41 -4.71 2.29
CA GLY A 159 26.89 -3.33 2.13
C GLY A 159 25.89 -2.39 1.44
N LEU A 160 24.60 -2.73 1.45
CA LEU A 160 23.53 -1.96 0.81
C LEU A 160 22.78 -1.02 1.76
N TRP A 161 22.89 -1.25 3.08
CA TRP A 161 22.10 -0.55 4.08
C TRP A 161 22.97 0.00 5.21
N GLY A 162 22.87 1.31 5.46
CA GLY A 162 23.59 1.97 6.55
C GLY A 162 25.11 1.75 6.46
N THR A 163 25.73 1.43 7.61
CA THR A 163 27.17 1.10 7.66
C THR A 163 27.37 -0.39 7.37
N PRO A 164 28.16 -0.77 6.34
CA PRO A 164 28.40 -2.18 6.01
C PRO A 164 28.99 -2.98 7.19
N ASP A 165 28.36 -4.11 7.51
CA ASP A 165 28.83 -5.06 8.53
C ASP A 165 28.67 -6.50 8.02
N PRO A 166 29.73 -7.11 7.44
CA PRO A 166 29.67 -8.51 6.98
C PRO A 166 29.36 -9.52 8.08
N SER A 167 29.53 -9.15 9.37
CA SER A 167 29.18 -10.03 10.49
C SER A 167 27.66 -10.09 10.75
N ALA A 168 26.87 -9.22 10.10
CA ALA A 168 25.42 -9.19 10.20
C ALA A 168 24.73 -10.38 9.53
N TRP A 169 25.40 -11.15 8.65
CA TRP A 169 24.87 -12.42 8.17
C TRP A 169 24.47 -13.35 9.33
N GLY A 170 23.24 -13.84 9.27
CA GLY A 170 22.65 -14.71 10.28
C GLY A 170 21.99 -13.98 11.46
N LYS A 171 22.21 -12.67 11.67
CA LYS A 171 21.54 -11.92 12.75
C LYS A 171 20.04 -11.82 12.47
N ASN A 172 19.21 -12.17 13.46
CA ASN A 172 17.76 -12.10 13.37
C ASN A 172 17.10 -12.14 14.76
N GLN A 173 15.78 -11.99 14.84
CA GLN A 173 15.03 -11.99 16.11
C GLN A 173 14.55 -13.37 16.59
N LEU A 174 14.57 -14.41 15.75
CA LEU A 174 13.84 -15.66 16.00
C LEU A 174 14.74 -16.90 16.18
N PHE A 175 15.79 -17.07 15.39
CA PHE A 175 16.55 -18.32 15.29
C PHE A 175 18.07 -18.13 15.40
N PRO A 176 18.80 -19.10 15.97
CA PRO A 176 18.33 -20.31 16.66
C PRO A 176 17.74 -20.06 18.04
N SER A 177 17.95 -18.86 18.58
CA SER A 177 17.43 -18.40 19.86
C SER A 177 16.76 -17.04 19.68
N GLY A 178 16.12 -16.48 20.70
CA GLY A 178 15.33 -15.24 20.58
C GLY A 178 16.07 -13.96 20.15
N PRO A 179 15.68 -12.79 20.67
CA PRO A 179 16.16 -11.49 20.15
C PRO A 179 17.69 -11.37 20.05
N GLU A 180 18.16 -10.76 18.95
CA GLU A 180 19.58 -10.48 18.66
C GLU A 180 20.48 -11.71 18.47
N THR A 181 19.91 -12.87 18.14
CA THR A 181 20.72 -14.08 17.94
C THR A 181 21.14 -14.26 16.50
N LYS A 182 22.03 -15.25 16.30
CA LYS A 182 22.72 -15.45 15.03
C LYS A 182 22.67 -16.91 14.62
N ILE A 183 22.18 -17.16 13.41
CA ILE A 183 22.36 -18.45 12.72
C ILE A 183 23.87 -18.63 12.44
N PRO A 184 24.50 -19.70 12.93
CA PRO A 184 25.94 -19.90 12.77
C PRO A 184 26.29 -20.33 11.33
N ASN A 185 27.53 -20.08 10.92
CA ASN A 185 28.11 -20.59 9.67
C ASN A 185 27.41 -20.15 8.37
N VAL A 186 26.78 -18.98 8.37
CA VAL A 186 26.21 -18.35 7.16
C VAL A 186 26.99 -17.07 6.81
N SER A 187 27.19 -16.82 5.52
CA SER A 187 28.02 -15.72 5.02
C SER A 187 27.45 -15.02 3.79
N ASP A 188 26.25 -15.41 3.36
CA ASP A 188 25.56 -14.90 2.19
C ASP A 188 24.04 -15.06 2.35
N ALA A 189 23.29 -14.47 1.41
CA ALA A 189 21.84 -14.51 1.38
C ALA A 189 21.29 -15.94 1.24
N ASP A 190 21.95 -16.79 0.45
CA ASP A 190 21.50 -18.17 0.27
C ASP A 190 21.60 -18.97 1.57
N GLY A 191 22.78 -18.94 2.21
CA GLY A 191 23.05 -19.65 3.45
C GLY A 191 22.14 -19.21 4.58
N VAL A 192 21.91 -17.89 4.73
CA VAL A 192 21.03 -17.41 5.82
C VAL A 192 19.60 -17.88 5.62
N PHE A 193 18.99 -17.69 4.43
CA PHE A 193 17.58 -18.06 4.22
C PHE A 193 17.38 -19.57 4.13
N ARG A 194 18.36 -20.32 3.60
CA ARG A 194 18.35 -21.78 3.62
C ARG A 194 18.23 -22.31 5.04
N GLU A 195 19.09 -21.84 5.95
CA GLU A 195 19.08 -22.31 7.33
C GLU A 195 17.89 -21.74 8.12
N TYR A 196 17.53 -20.48 7.88
CA TYR A 196 16.39 -19.82 8.52
C TYR A 196 15.07 -20.58 8.28
N PHE A 197 14.77 -20.95 7.04
CA PHE A 197 13.53 -21.69 6.72
C PHE A 197 13.57 -23.17 7.11
N ARG A 198 14.74 -23.76 7.39
CA ARG A 198 14.82 -25.10 8.00
C ARG A 198 14.32 -25.13 9.44
N TYR A 199 14.33 -24.02 10.17
CA TYR A 199 13.66 -23.93 11.46
C TYR A 199 12.14 -24.05 11.32
N PHE A 200 11.53 -23.45 10.29
CA PHE A 200 10.11 -23.66 10.01
C PHE A 200 9.80 -25.13 9.74
N LEU A 201 10.66 -25.85 9.01
CA LEU A 201 10.52 -27.30 8.82
C LEU A 201 10.60 -28.08 10.14
N HIS A 202 11.56 -27.73 11.00
CA HIS A 202 11.71 -28.32 12.33
C HIS A 202 10.43 -28.16 13.14
N TYR A 203 9.94 -26.93 13.27
CA TYR A 203 8.74 -26.64 14.04
C TYR A 203 7.50 -27.31 13.41
N ASN A 204 7.34 -27.29 12.08
CA ASN A 204 6.24 -28.00 11.43
C ASN A 204 6.27 -29.52 11.57
N ALA A 205 7.44 -30.11 11.83
CA ALA A 205 7.56 -31.55 12.11
C ALA A 205 7.05 -31.93 13.51
N VAL A 206 7.09 -31.00 14.47
CA VAL A 206 6.63 -31.22 15.85
C VAL A 206 5.23 -30.63 16.12
N ALA A 207 4.70 -29.81 15.22
CA ALA A 207 3.33 -29.27 15.28
C ALA A 207 2.33 -29.92 14.31
N GLY A 208 1.06 -29.49 14.41
CA GLY A 208 -0.04 -30.00 13.58
C GLY A 208 -1.25 -30.51 14.36
N SER A 209 -1.59 -29.90 15.50
CA SER A 209 -2.84 -30.14 16.21
C SER A 209 -3.82 -28.98 16.00
N GLY A 210 -5.10 -29.17 16.33
CA GLY A 210 -6.09 -28.09 16.24
C GLY A 210 -5.79 -26.90 17.18
N THR A 211 -5.04 -27.13 18.27
CA THR A 211 -4.61 -26.07 19.19
C THR A 211 -3.23 -25.51 18.86
N ASN A 212 -2.43 -26.23 18.06
CA ASN A 212 -1.13 -25.78 17.56
C ASN A 212 -0.97 -26.12 16.06
N PRO A 213 -1.45 -25.23 15.18
CA PRO A 213 -1.35 -25.42 13.74
C PRO A 213 0.09 -25.28 13.26
N ARG A 214 0.34 -25.85 12.08
CA ARG A 214 1.61 -25.67 11.38
C ARG A 214 1.77 -24.23 10.94
N LEU A 215 2.98 -23.72 11.10
CA LEU A 215 3.36 -22.41 10.58
C LEU A 215 3.46 -22.49 9.07
N ASN A 216 2.80 -21.56 8.42
CA ASN A 216 2.85 -21.40 6.97
C ASN A 216 2.98 -19.94 6.57
N LEU A 217 3.28 -19.03 7.50
CA LEU A 217 3.40 -17.60 7.25
C LEU A 217 4.64 -17.04 7.95
N LEU A 218 5.35 -16.14 7.27
CA LEU A 218 6.36 -15.25 7.81
C LEU A 218 5.98 -13.82 7.39
N ARG A 219 5.71 -12.95 8.36
CA ARG A 219 5.62 -11.50 8.13
C ARG A 219 7.00 -10.89 8.39
N VAL A 220 7.57 -10.21 7.41
CA VAL A 220 8.99 -9.83 7.44
C VAL A 220 9.23 -8.41 6.98
N TRP A 221 10.06 -7.67 7.71
CA TRP A 221 10.39 -6.29 7.38
C TRP A 221 11.41 -6.26 6.27
N VAL A 222 11.01 -5.65 5.17
CA VAL A 222 11.88 -5.31 4.04
C VAL A 222 12.31 -3.84 4.13
N ALA A 223 11.60 -3.05 4.92
CA ALA A 223 11.90 -1.66 5.24
C ALA A 223 11.82 -1.40 6.76
N ASP A 224 12.79 -0.65 7.29
CA ASP A 224 12.73 0.00 8.61
C ASP A 224 13.45 1.35 8.54
N ASP A 225 12.68 2.41 8.30
CA ASP A 225 13.21 3.76 8.10
C ASP A 225 13.76 4.38 9.39
N SER A 226 13.60 3.73 10.56
CA SER A 226 14.27 4.17 11.80
C SER A 226 15.75 3.81 11.84
N TRP A 227 16.16 2.76 11.12
CA TRP A 227 17.55 2.31 11.09
C TRP A 227 18.37 3.10 10.07
N TYR A 228 17.77 3.34 8.91
CA TYR A 228 18.35 4.15 7.85
C TYR A 228 17.21 4.73 7.00
N PRO A 229 16.90 6.04 7.13
CA PRO A 229 15.84 6.67 6.36
C PRO A 229 16.03 6.49 4.86
N GLU A 230 14.97 6.13 4.15
CA GLU A 230 15.00 5.80 2.71
C GLU A 230 15.89 4.58 2.40
N GLY A 231 16.25 3.78 3.39
CA GLY A 231 17.24 2.72 3.24
C GLY A 231 16.86 1.68 2.21
N MET A 232 15.57 1.33 2.11
CA MET A 232 15.08 0.36 1.13
C MET A 232 15.23 0.92 -0.30
N TYR A 233 14.82 2.17 -0.50
CA TYR A 233 14.95 2.85 -1.78
C TYR A 233 16.42 3.01 -2.20
N LEU A 234 17.28 3.47 -1.28
CA LEU A 234 18.69 3.68 -1.56
C LEU A 234 19.44 2.36 -1.82
N ALA A 235 19.13 1.30 -1.07
CA ALA A 235 19.68 -0.04 -1.30
C ALA A 235 19.35 -0.53 -2.71
N TRP A 236 18.07 -0.43 -3.11
CA TRP A 236 17.62 -0.80 -4.44
C TRP A 236 18.27 0.05 -5.54
N LYS A 237 18.25 1.39 -5.42
CA LYS A 237 18.79 2.27 -6.46
C LYS A 237 20.31 2.18 -6.60
N ASN A 238 21.04 1.95 -5.52
CA ASN A 238 22.49 1.84 -5.55
C ASN A 238 22.96 0.54 -6.23
N ASN A 239 22.30 -0.59 -5.95
CA ASN A 239 22.62 -1.87 -6.57
C ASN A 239 21.38 -2.78 -6.64
N PRO A 240 20.56 -2.63 -7.70
CA PRO A 240 19.32 -3.40 -7.85
C PRO A 240 19.55 -4.91 -7.82
N THR A 241 20.63 -5.37 -8.44
CA THR A 241 21.01 -6.78 -8.49
C THR A 241 21.21 -7.35 -7.09
N ALA A 242 22.06 -6.72 -6.29
CA ALA A 242 22.36 -7.21 -4.95
C ALA A 242 21.16 -7.08 -4.00
N PHE A 243 20.37 -6.01 -4.15
CA PHE A 243 19.12 -5.84 -3.40
C PHE A 243 18.15 -6.99 -3.67
N PHE A 244 17.89 -7.29 -4.95
CA PHE A 244 16.98 -8.36 -5.29
C PHE A 244 17.54 -9.75 -5.00
N GLN A 245 18.86 -9.97 -5.09
CA GLN A 245 19.47 -11.25 -4.69
C GLN A 245 19.11 -11.64 -3.25
N VAL A 246 19.08 -10.70 -2.30
CA VAL A 246 18.66 -11.00 -0.91
C VAL A 246 17.19 -11.42 -0.86
N PHE A 247 16.32 -10.70 -1.57
CA PHE A 247 14.88 -10.97 -1.61
C PHE A 247 14.56 -12.28 -2.33
N ASP A 248 15.21 -12.54 -3.47
CA ASP A 248 15.05 -13.75 -4.27
C ASP A 248 15.35 -15.00 -3.41
N ARG A 249 16.41 -14.94 -2.59
CA ARG A 249 16.79 -16.03 -1.67
C ARG A 249 15.78 -16.26 -0.56
N MET A 250 15.22 -15.19 0.00
CA MET A 250 14.15 -15.28 0.99
C MET A 250 12.93 -16.00 0.40
N VAL A 251 12.44 -15.54 -0.74
CA VAL A 251 11.25 -16.09 -1.41
C VAL A 251 11.49 -17.54 -1.85
N TYR A 252 12.67 -17.83 -2.42
CA TYR A 252 13.01 -19.18 -2.85
C TYR A 252 12.95 -20.17 -1.69
N TRP A 253 13.64 -19.90 -0.58
CA TRP A 253 13.66 -20.83 0.55
C TRP A 253 12.33 -20.89 1.31
N ALA A 254 11.57 -19.80 1.33
CA ALA A 254 10.19 -19.80 1.81
C ALA A 254 9.32 -20.79 1.02
N ARG A 255 9.44 -20.79 -0.31
CA ARG A 255 8.75 -21.74 -1.20
C ARG A 255 9.16 -23.18 -0.91
N GLN A 256 10.45 -23.45 -0.77
CA GLN A 256 10.94 -24.80 -0.46
C GLN A 256 10.41 -25.29 0.90
N ALA A 257 10.21 -24.39 1.87
CA ALA A 257 9.62 -24.71 3.17
C ALA A 257 8.08 -24.77 3.18
N GLY A 258 7.41 -24.33 2.11
CA GLY A 258 5.95 -24.18 2.09
C GLY A 258 5.44 -23.07 3.01
N VAL A 259 6.22 -22.00 3.19
CA VAL A 259 5.93 -20.86 4.07
C VAL A 259 5.66 -19.62 3.22
N TYR A 260 4.47 -19.05 3.32
CA TYR A 260 4.13 -17.78 2.68
C TYR A 260 4.88 -16.62 3.31
N VAL A 261 5.18 -15.61 2.50
CA VAL A 261 5.82 -14.37 2.97
C VAL A 261 4.82 -13.22 2.87
N VAL A 262 4.79 -12.36 3.89
CA VAL A 262 4.13 -11.05 3.87
C VAL A 262 5.20 -9.99 4.12
N PRO A 263 5.74 -9.40 3.04
CA PRO A 263 6.73 -8.34 3.14
C PRO A 263 6.10 -7.05 3.68
N VAL A 264 6.69 -6.48 4.73
CA VAL A 264 6.38 -5.16 5.27
C VAL A 264 7.24 -4.13 4.53
N LEU A 265 6.57 -3.25 3.79
CA LEU A 265 7.20 -2.36 2.82
C LEU A 265 7.45 -0.94 3.32
N GLY A 266 7.02 -0.60 4.54
CA GLY A 266 7.30 0.68 5.19
C GLY A 266 7.11 0.57 6.69
N HIS A 267 7.99 1.18 7.49
CA HIS A 267 7.92 1.11 8.95
C HIS A 267 8.79 2.20 9.61
N PHE A 268 8.34 2.68 10.76
CA PHE A 268 9.19 3.39 11.71
C PHE A 268 9.00 2.85 13.14
N ALA A 269 10.08 2.65 13.88
CA ALA A 269 10.05 2.37 15.30
C ALA A 269 10.06 3.66 16.15
N SER A 270 11.12 4.48 16.04
CA SER A 270 11.35 5.61 16.97
C SER A 270 11.62 6.95 16.29
N ASN A 271 12.25 6.96 15.12
CA ASN A 271 12.58 8.18 14.37
C ASN A 271 11.55 8.41 13.25
N LYS A 272 10.32 8.78 13.63
CA LYS A 272 9.22 8.97 12.67
C LYS A 272 9.54 10.11 11.69
N ASP A 273 9.30 9.88 10.40
CA ASP A 273 9.44 10.90 9.35
C ASP A 273 8.14 11.02 8.54
N ASN A 274 7.31 12.00 8.92
CA ASN A 274 6.02 12.24 8.28
C ASN A 274 6.10 12.69 6.83
N ARG A 275 7.30 12.98 6.31
CA ARG A 275 7.49 13.32 4.88
C ARG A 275 7.24 12.13 3.96
N PHE A 276 7.22 10.90 4.48
CA PHE A 276 6.73 9.72 3.76
C PHE A 276 5.20 9.71 3.58
N PHE A 277 4.47 10.53 4.35
CA PHE A 277 3.02 10.65 4.26
C PHE A 277 2.57 11.89 3.48
N ASP A 278 3.49 12.83 3.22
CA ASP A 278 3.24 13.99 2.36
C ASP A 278 3.42 13.60 0.89
N THR A 279 2.30 13.50 0.16
CA THR A 279 2.30 13.13 -1.26
C THR A 279 3.02 14.10 -2.19
N SER A 280 3.33 15.31 -1.73
CA SER A 280 4.12 16.30 -2.47
C SER A 280 5.63 16.19 -2.23
N ASP A 281 6.03 15.42 -1.23
CA ASP A 281 7.41 15.25 -0.84
C ASP A 281 8.10 14.14 -1.66
N ILE A 282 9.38 14.33 -1.94
CA ILE A 282 10.17 13.38 -2.73
C ILE A 282 10.29 12.00 -2.06
N ARG A 283 10.28 11.93 -0.72
CA ARG A 283 10.33 10.65 0.02
C ARG A 283 9.10 9.78 -0.26
N PHE A 284 7.91 10.38 -0.33
CA PHE A 284 6.72 9.66 -0.75
C PHE A 284 6.89 9.09 -2.17
N SER A 285 7.43 9.88 -3.11
CA SER A 285 7.69 9.41 -4.46
C SER A 285 8.71 8.27 -4.52
N HIS A 286 9.76 8.34 -3.70
CA HIS A 286 10.78 7.29 -3.59
C HIS A 286 10.21 6.01 -3.01
N GLN A 287 9.39 6.11 -1.96
CA GLN A 287 8.67 4.99 -1.36
C GLN A 287 7.77 4.30 -2.39
N VAL A 288 6.97 5.07 -3.13
CA VAL A 288 6.13 4.54 -4.21
C VAL A 288 6.99 3.84 -5.27
N ASP A 289 8.11 4.44 -5.68
CA ASP A 289 8.97 3.90 -6.73
C ASP A 289 9.60 2.55 -6.34
N VAL A 290 10.17 2.44 -5.13
CA VAL A 290 10.75 1.16 -4.68
C VAL A 290 9.69 0.08 -4.46
N VAL A 291 8.53 0.44 -3.93
CA VAL A 291 7.42 -0.52 -3.76
C VAL A 291 6.92 -1.02 -5.11
N ARG A 292 6.79 -0.15 -6.11
CA ARG A 292 6.46 -0.55 -7.48
C ARG A 292 7.51 -1.49 -8.06
N GLY A 293 8.80 -1.16 -7.91
CA GLY A 293 9.89 -2.00 -8.40
C GLY A 293 9.89 -3.41 -7.78
N ILE A 294 9.61 -3.52 -6.48
CA ILE A 294 9.44 -4.82 -5.81
C ILE A 294 8.19 -5.54 -6.34
N MET A 295 7.05 -4.86 -6.37
CA MET A 295 5.77 -5.44 -6.81
C MET A 295 5.81 -5.94 -8.25
N ASP A 296 6.38 -5.15 -9.16
CA ASP A 296 6.53 -5.53 -10.58
C ASP A 296 7.35 -6.81 -10.74
N ARG A 297 8.47 -6.92 -10.01
CA ARG A 297 9.34 -8.10 -10.05
C ARG A 297 8.61 -9.36 -9.57
N TYR A 298 7.81 -9.24 -8.52
CA TYR A 298 7.19 -10.39 -7.85
C TYR A 298 5.70 -10.56 -8.17
N ASN A 299 5.13 -9.85 -9.14
CA ASN A 299 3.69 -9.96 -9.47
C ASN A 299 3.29 -11.39 -9.89
N THR A 300 4.25 -12.23 -10.31
CA THR A 300 4.03 -13.63 -10.67
C THR A 300 4.42 -14.63 -9.56
N GLU A 301 4.69 -14.16 -8.33
CA GLU A 301 5.18 -15.00 -7.22
C GLU A 301 4.08 -15.39 -6.22
N PRO A 302 3.44 -16.57 -6.35
CA PRO A 302 2.37 -16.99 -5.45
C PRO A 302 2.83 -17.31 -4.02
N GLN A 303 4.13 -17.34 -3.74
CA GLN A 303 4.65 -17.52 -2.38
C GLN A 303 4.50 -16.25 -1.54
N ILE A 304 4.34 -15.08 -2.17
CA ILE A 304 3.95 -13.86 -1.47
C ILE A 304 2.44 -13.93 -1.24
N ALA A 305 2.01 -13.97 0.02
CA ALA A 305 0.58 -14.08 0.34
C ALA A 305 -0.15 -12.76 0.07
N MET A 306 0.44 -11.66 0.50
CA MET A 306 -0.07 -10.30 0.37
C MET A 306 1.06 -9.31 0.64
N TRP A 307 0.83 -8.04 0.30
CA TRP A 307 1.75 -6.95 0.60
C TRP A 307 1.23 -6.14 1.79
N ASP A 308 2.04 -6.06 2.84
CA ASP A 308 1.83 -5.11 3.92
C ASP A 308 2.52 -3.80 3.54
N LEU A 309 1.73 -2.86 3.06
CA LEU A 309 2.24 -1.63 2.44
C LEU A 309 2.90 -0.70 3.45
N TRP A 310 2.48 -0.77 4.72
CA TRP A 310 3.01 0.04 5.80
C TRP A 310 2.62 -0.53 7.17
N ASN A 311 3.60 -0.66 8.06
CA ASN A 311 3.39 -1.03 9.45
C ASN A 311 3.13 0.18 10.33
N GLU A 312 1.94 0.24 10.92
CA GLU A 312 1.52 1.22 11.92
C GLU A 312 1.78 2.68 11.51
N PRO A 313 1.27 3.12 10.34
CA PRO A 313 1.37 4.54 9.95
C PRO A 313 0.60 5.45 10.91
N ASP A 314 -0.28 4.89 11.74
CA ASP A 314 -1.09 5.58 12.72
C ASP A 314 -0.40 5.86 14.05
N VAL A 315 0.50 4.98 14.48
CA VAL A 315 1.11 5.02 15.80
C VAL A 315 2.13 6.15 15.92
N ASP A 316 1.96 6.99 16.94
CA ASP A 316 2.79 8.16 17.27
C ASP A 316 2.88 9.23 16.16
N ASN A 317 1.92 9.23 15.22
CA ASN A 317 1.81 10.24 14.16
C ASN A 317 0.56 11.13 14.32
N ASP A 318 -0.08 11.11 15.49
CA ASP A 318 -1.31 11.84 15.81
C ASP A 318 -1.19 13.34 15.50
N VAL A 319 -0.11 14.00 15.91
CA VAL A 319 0.10 15.43 15.65
C VAL A 319 0.14 15.73 14.15
N TYR A 320 0.79 14.88 13.37
CA TYR A 320 0.86 15.05 11.92
C TYR A 320 -0.50 14.83 11.28
N TRP A 321 -1.16 13.71 11.59
CA TRP A 321 -2.46 13.42 11.02
C TRP A 321 -3.47 14.50 11.36
N ALA A 322 -3.49 15.00 12.61
CA ALA A 322 -4.32 16.15 12.99
C ALA A 322 -4.09 17.38 12.08
N SER A 323 -2.85 17.65 11.69
CA SER A 323 -2.49 18.78 10.83
C SER A 323 -2.99 18.66 9.39
N VAL A 324 -3.24 17.42 8.91
CA VAL A 324 -3.72 17.13 7.55
C VAL A 324 -5.16 16.63 7.51
N GLY A 325 -5.94 16.84 8.58
CA GLY A 325 -7.37 16.51 8.63
C GLY A 325 -7.72 15.21 9.36
N GLY A 326 -6.83 14.72 10.22
CA GLY A 326 -7.00 13.52 11.04
C GLY A 326 -7.30 12.29 10.20
N GLN A 327 -8.37 11.59 10.55
CA GLN A 327 -8.89 10.45 9.79
C GLN A 327 -9.05 10.72 8.28
N VAL A 328 -9.57 11.89 7.90
CA VAL A 328 -9.81 12.19 6.48
C VAL A 328 -8.49 12.28 5.73
N GLY A 329 -7.47 12.92 6.32
CA GLY A 329 -6.13 13.01 5.76
C GLY A 329 -5.47 11.64 5.62
N PHE A 330 -5.57 10.80 6.65
CA PHE A 330 -5.05 9.44 6.63
C PHE A 330 -5.66 8.61 5.49
N ARG A 331 -6.99 8.60 5.37
CA ARG A 331 -7.68 7.84 4.30
C ARG A 331 -7.33 8.38 2.92
N ALA A 332 -7.19 9.70 2.77
CA ALA A 332 -6.76 10.30 1.52
C ALA A 332 -5.34 9.85 1.13
N TRP A 333 -4.40 9.85 2.08
CA TRP A 333 -3.05 9.34 1.86
C TRP A 333 -3.07 7.84 1.50
N ALA A 334 -3.69 7.00 2.33
CA ALA A 334 -3.70 5.55 2.13
C ALA A 334 -4.35 5.17 0.79
N THR A 335 -5.47 5.82 0.45
CA THR A 335 -6.12 5.63 -0.87
C THR A 335 -5.19 6.02 -2.02
N THR A 336 -4.50 7.15 -1.90
CA THR A 336 -3.55 7.63 -2.93
C THR A 336 -2.38 6.66 -3.07
N TYR A 337 -1.83 6.19 -1.96
CA TYR A 337 -0.71 5.26 -1.92
C TYR A 337 -1.09 3.89 -2.51
N ILE A 338 -2.23 3.33 -2.12
CA ILE A 338 -2.77 2.08 -2.68
C ILE A 338 -2.99 2.22 -4.19
N ALA A 339 -3.62 3.30 -4.64
CA ALA A 339 -3.86 3.56 -6.06
C ALA A 339 -2.56 3.67 -6.86
N ALA A 340 -1.49 4.19 -6.24
CA ALA A 340 -0.19 4.32 -6.88
C ALA A 340 0.51 2.96 -7.07
N VAL A 341 0.35 2.01 -6.14
CA VAL A 341 1.13 0.75 -6.15
C VAL A 341 0.34 -0.46 -6.66
N LYS A 342 -0.99 -0.52 -6.45
CA LYS A 342 -1.82 -1.68 -6.82
C LYS A 342 -1.67 -2.15 -8.28
N PRO A 343 -1.54 -1.26 -9.31
CA PRO A 343 -1.36 -1.69 -10.69
C PRO A 343 -0.12 -2.56 -10.94
N HIS A 344 0.90 -2.45 -10.07
CA HIS A 344 2.17 -3.17 -10.17
C HIS A 344 2.12 -4.56 -9.53
N SER A 345 1.02 -4.90 -8.83
CA SER A 345 0.79 -6.22 -8.28
C SER A 345 -0.69 -6.59 -8.33
N SER A 346 -1.16 -6.88 -9.53
CA SER A 346 -2.56 -7.25 -9.80
C SER A 346 -2.98 -8.55 -9.10
N ASN A 347 -2.05 -9.48 -8.89
CA ASN A 347 -2.36 -10.84 -8.43
C ASN A 347 -2.36 -11.00 -6.91
N HIS A 348 -1.78 -10.04 -6.16
CA HIS A 348 -1.67 -10.13 -4.69
C HIS A 348 -2.68 -9.24 -3.98
N LEU A 349 -3.05 -9.64 -2.77
CA LEU A 349 -3.82 -8.81 -1.86
C LEU A 349 -2.95 -7.67 -1.28
N LEU A 350 -3.60 -6.55 -0.94
CA LEU A 350 -2.96 -5.43 -0.25
C LEU A 350 -3.55 -5.26 1.14
N THR A 351 -2.66 -4.97 2.09
CA THR A 351 -2.98 -4.68 3.49
C THR A 351 -2.12 -3.52 4.02
N ILE A 352 -2.53 -2.91 5.14
CA ILE A 352 -1.79 -1.88 5.90
C ILE A 352 -1.98 -2.21 7.38
N GLY A 353 -0.90 -2.47 8.11
CA GLY A 353 -0.97 -2.80 9.54
C GLY A 353 -1.32 -1.57 10.39
N MET A 354 -2.38 -1.66 11.18
CA MET A 354 -2.82 -0.58 12.07
C MET A 354 -2.56 -0.94 13.51
N GLY A 355 -1.88 -0.06 14.24
CA GLY A 355 -1.54 -0.26 15.66
C GLY A 355 -2.74 -0.02 16.57
N GLY A 356 -3.68 0.83 16.14
CA GLY A 356 -5.01 0.80 16.68
C GLY A 356 -5.21 1.51 18.01
N TRP A 357 -4.54 2.64 18.19
CA TRP A 357 -4.59 3.39 19.45
C TRP A 357 -5.79 4.35 19.44
N ASP A 358 -6.53 4.40 20.55
CA ASP A 358 -7.66 5.30 20.79
C ASP A 358 -7.27 6.79 20.84
N LEU A 359 -5.99 7.09 20.61
CA LEU A 359 -5.37 8.41 20.62
C LEU A 359 -5.38 9.09 19.24
N PHE A 360 -5.72 8.38 18.17
CA PHE A 360 -5.64 8.94 16.82
C PHE A 360 -6.68 10.06 16.60
N PRO A 361 -6.30 11.24 16.07
CA PRO A 361 -7.19 12.40 16.02
C PRO A 361 -8.41 12.17 15.14
N GLY A 362 -9.59 12.38 15.73
CA GLY A 362 -10.88 12.20 15.06
C GLY A 362 -11.39 10.77 15.09
N VAL A 363 -10.63 9.81 15.61
CA VAL A 363 -11.11 8.45 15.85
C VAL A 363 -11.85 8.41 17.20
N PRO A 364 -13.08 7.88 17.25
CA PRO A 364 -13.77 7.69 18.52
C PRO A 364 -13.08 6.61 19.36
N SER A 365 -13.29 6.64 20.68
CA SER A 365 -12.87 5.57 21.57
C SER A 365 -13.39 4.22 21.07
N PHE A 366 -12.59 3.16 21.22
CA PHE A 366 -12.83 1.77 20.80
C PHE A 366 -14.32 1.44 20.51
N GLY A 367 -14.66 1.16 19.25
CA GLY A 367 -16.03 1.00 18.76
C GLY A 367 -16.14 0.84 17.24
N TRP A 368 -17.35 0.77 16.70
CA TRP A 368 -17.57 0.43 15.28
C TRP A 368 -16.97 1.43 14.29
N GLN A 369 -17.06 2.73 14.60
CA GLN A 369 -16.50 3.80 13.77
C GLN A 369 -14.97 3.73 13.71
N TYR A 370 -14.34 3.18 14.75
CA TYR A 370 -12.92 2.93 14.79
C TYR A 370 -12.55 1.81 13.81
N GLU A 371 -13.28 0.68 13.81
CA GLU A 371 -13.01 -0.44 12.89
C GLU A 371 -13.27 -0.05 11.43
N PHE A 372 -14.35 0.68 11.14
CA PHE A 372 -14.62 1.17 9.79
C PHE A 372 -13.52 2.08 9.25
N PHE A 373 -12.95 2.91 10.12
CA PHE A 373 -11.91 3.83 9.73
C PHE A 373 -10.67 3.10 9.20
N TRP A 374 -10.28 2.01 9.86
CA TRP A 374 -9.09 1.22 9.52
C TRP A 374 -9.32 0.23 8.39
N ASN A 375 -10.50 -0.39 8.33
CA ASN A 375 -10.74 -1.53 7.45
C ASN A 375 -11.39 -1.18 6.11
N GLU A 376 -12.05 -0.02 5.99
CA GLU A 376 -12.75 0.39 4.76
C GLU A 376 -11.96 1.41 3.93
N ILE A 377 -10.65 1.24 3.82
CA ILE A 377 -9.81 2.11 2.99
C ILE A 377 -9.99 1.70 1.51
N PRO A 378 -10.36 2.64 0.61
CA PRO A 378 -10.52 2.31 -0.81
C PRO A 378 -9.30 1.59 -1.41
N GLY A 379 -9.55 0.41 -1.98
CA GLY A 379 -8.52 -0.43 -2.61
C GLY A 379 -7.83 -1.42 -1.67
N LEU A 380 -8.03 -1.31 -0.36
CA LEU A 380 -7.59 -2.29 0.62
C LEU A 380 -8.43 -3.58 0.48
N GLN A 381 -7.79 -4.74 0.51
CA GLN A 381 -8.47 -6.02 0.26
C GLN A 381 -8.50 -6.94 1.49
N VAL A 382 -7.67 -6.64 2.49
CA VAL A 382 -7.56 -7.36 3.76
C VAL A 382 -7.52 -6.32 4.86
N GLY A 383 -8.41 -6.46 5.85
CA GLY A 383 -8.39 -5.65 7.06
C GLY A 383 -7.27 -6.13 7.97
N HIS A 384 -6.54 -5.23 8.61
CA HIS A 384 -5.32 -5.59 9.32
C HIS A 384 -5.09 -4.78 10.59
N HIS A 385 -4.98 -5.51 11.70
CA HIS A 385 -4.79 -4.95 13.03
C HIS A 385 -3.58 -5.56 13.73
N HIS A 386 -3.05 -4.78 14.65
CA HIS A 386 -2.12 -5.22 15.66
C HIS A 386 -2.76 -5.08 17.04
N THR A 387 -2.71 -6.14 17.84
CA THR A 387 -3.35 -6.20 19.16
C THR A 387 -2.30 -6.39 20.24
N TYR A 388 -2.16 -5.35 21.07
CA TYR A 388 -1.29 -5.36 22.23
C TYR A 388 -2.06 -5.11 23.54
N GLY A 389 -1.66 -5.78 24.61
CA GLY A 389 -2.27 -5.56 25.92
C GLY A 389 -1.48 -6.15 27.08
N THR A 390 -1.94 -5.89 28.31
CA THR A 390 -1.37 -6.49 29.53
C THR A 390 -1.97 -7.85 29.85
N SER A 391 -3.09 -8.22 29.23
CA SER A 391 -3.78 -9.51 29.39
C SER A 391 -4.55 -9.86 28.13
N GLU A 392 -4.76 -11.16 27.89
CA GLU A 392 -5.62 -11.62 26.81
C GLU A 392 -7.08 -11.21 27.07
N ASP A 393 -7.79 -10.76 26.03
CA ASP A 393 -9.15 -10.23 26.14
C ASP A 393 -10.08 -10.89 25.13
N GLN A 394 -11.13 -11.55 25.63
CA GLN A 394 -12.16 -12.16 24.80
C GLN A 394 -12.97 -11.15 24.01
N TYR A 395 -13.25 -10.00 24.60
CA TYR A 395 -14.06 -8.98 23.96
C TYR A 395 -13.40 -8.52 22.66
N LEU A 396 -12.08 -8.32 22.64
CA LEU A 396 -11.34 -7.93 21.44
C LEU A 396 -11.49 -8.95 20.30
N ILE A 397 -11.46 -10.26 20.60
CA ILE A 397 -11.60 -11.31 19.59
C ILE A 397 -13.01 -11.33 19.02
N ASP A 398 -14.00 -11.38 19.90
CA ASP A 398 -15.41 -11.47 19.49
C ASP A 398 -15.78 -10.22 18.68
N TRP A 399 -15.29 -9.04 19.12
CA TRP A 399 -15.44 -7.78 18.42
C TRP A 399 -14.83 -7.82 17.02
N ASN A 400 -13.52 -8.04 16.90
CA ASN A 400 -12.80 -8.04 15.61
C ASN A 400 -13.33 -9.12 14.66
N THR A 401 -13.76 -10.27 15.20
CA THR A 401 -14.39 -11.36 14.44
C THR A 401 -15.69 -10.93 13.80
N ASP A 402 -16.58 -10.29 14.57
CA ASP A 402 -17.87 -9.87 14.05
C ASP A 402 -17.71 -8.73 13.04
N TRP A 403 -16.71 -7.87 13.25
CA TRP A 403 -16.32 -6.83 12.30
C TRP A 403 -15.89 -7.35 10.95
N GLN A 404 -14.96 -8.30 10.89
CA GLN A 404 -14.52 -8.86 9.60
C GLN A 404 -15.66 -9.52 8.82
N ARG A 405 -16.56 -10.22 9.53
CA ARG A 405 -17.73 -10.86 8.92
C ARG A 405 -18.72 -9.82 8.41
N ALA A 406 -18.86 -8.72 9.16
CA ALA A 406 -19.73 -7.63 8.77
C ALA A 406 -19.22 -6.94 7.50
N LEU A 407 -17.93 -6.67 7.41
CA LEU A 407 -17.31 -6.00 6.27
C LEU A 407 -17.14 -6.91 5.05
N GLY A 408 -17.24 -8.23 5.21
CA GLY A 408 -17.08 -9.16 4.09
C GLY A 408 -15.69 -9.06 3.44
N ILE A 409 -14.68 -8.72 4.25
CA ILE A 409 -13.27 -8.70 3.89
C ILE A 409 -12.50 -9.59 4.87
N PRO A 410 -11.41 -10.25 4.44
CA PRO A 410 -10.62 -11.09 5.33
C PRO A 410 -9.91 -10.24 6.39
N HIS A 411 -9.79 -10.78 7.60
CA HIS A 411 -8.99 -10.18 8.66
C HIS A 411 -7.60 -10.82 8.73
N TYR A 412 -6.61 -9.96 8.90
CA TYR A 412 -5.26 -10.32 9.26
C TYR A 412 -4.87 -9.65 10.58
N GLU A 413 -4.58 -10.46 11.59
CA GLU A 413 -3.86 -9.98 12.76
C GLU A 413 -2.36 -10.06 12.48
N GLY A 414 -1.71 -8.95 12.18
CA GLY A 414 -0.29 -8.98 11.79
C GLY A 414 0.67 -8.91 12.95
N GLU A 415 0.24 -8.41 14.11
CA GLU A 415 1.05 -8.46 15.33
C GLU A 415 0.13 -8.70 16.52
N THR A 416 0.47 -9.66 17.36
CA THR A 416 -0.23 -9.84 18.63
C THR A 416 0.76 -10.13 19.74
N GLY A 417 0.59 -9.49 20.90
CA GLY A 417 1.55 -9.62 21.99
C GLY A 417 1.24 -8.86 23.27
N PHE A 418 2.07 -9.10 24.29
CA PHE A 418 2.03 -8.32 25.53
C PHE A 418 2.77 -6.99 25.38
N ASN A 419 2.22 -5.91 25.94
CA ASN A 419 2.85 -4.58 25.95
C ASN A 419 3.90 -4.36 27.06
N GLN A 420 4.35 -5.44 27.73
CA GLN A 420 5.35 -5.42 28.79
C GLN A 420 6.50 -6.38 28.46
N TYR A 421 7.74 -6.00 28.77
CA TYR A 421 8.91 -6.87 28.67
C TYR A 421 9.56 -7.13 30.05
N PRO A 422 9.71 -8.40 30.50
CA PRO A 422 9.00 -9.57 29.99
C PRO A 422 7.50 -9.44 30.26
N GLY A 423 6.66 -10.00 29.38
CA GLY A 423 5.21 -9.99 29.55
C GLY A 423 4.77 -10.83 30.77
N PRO A 424 3.52 -10.68 31.24
CA PRO A 424 2.98 -11.47 32.34
C PRO A 424 2.83 -12.96 31.99
N SER A 425 2.92 -13.30 30.70
CA SER A 425 3.00 -14.67 30.27
C SER A 425 4.33 -15.30 30.72
N PRO A 426 4.30 -16.50 31.33
CA PRO A 426 5.50 -17.28 31.59
C PRO A 426 6.19 -17.75 30.30
N LEU A 427 5.66 -17.36 29.13
CA LEU A 427 6.07 -17.65 27.76
C LEU A 427 6.67 -16.39 27.09
N GLY A 428 7.05 -15.34 27.82
CA GLY A 428 7.79 -14.19 27.25
C GLY A 428 6.92 -13.16 26.51
N TYR A 429 7.59 -12.25 25.79
CA TYR A 429 7.00 -11.16 25.01
C TYR A 429 6.39 -11.73 23.72
N GLY A 430 5.19 -11.27 23.33
CA GLY A 430 4.73 -11.46 21.94
C GLY A 430 3.88 -12.69 21.58
N TYR A 431 3.33 -13.44 22.55
CA TYR A 431 2.39 -14.52 22.23
C TYR A 431 1.24 -14.63 23.22
N TRP A 432 0.01 -14.66 22.69
CA TRP A 432 -1.24 -14.83 23.42
C TRP A 432 -1.90 -16.18 23.05
N PRO A 433 -1.68 -17.24 23.85
CA PRO A 433 -2.14 -18.58 23.50
C PRO A 433 -3.64 -18.73 23.39
N TRP A 434 -4.37 -18.18 24.34
CA TRP A 434 -5.81 -18.23 24.33
C TRP A 434 -6.34 -17.42 23.15
N PHE A 435 -5.81 -16.23 22.89
CA PHE A 435 -6.20 -15.37 21.78
C PHE A 435 -5.99 -16.05 20.43
N SER A 436 -4.79 -16.54 20.17
CA SER A 436 -4.46 -17.22 18.91
C SER A 436 -5.35 -18.44 18.67
N GLN A 437 -5.68 -19.20 19.71
CA GLN A 437 -6.61 -20.33 19.59
C GLN A 437 -8.04 -19.87 19.25
N HIS A 438 -8.52 -18.80 19.90
CA HIS A 438 -9.89 -18.34 19.78
C HIS A 438 -10.13 -17.58 18.46
N THR A 439 -9.19 -16.74 18.01
CA THR A 439 -9.27 -16.08 16.69
C THR A 439 -9.29 -17.09 15.55
N ARG A 440 -8.48 -18.15 15.62
CA ARG A 440 -8.55 -19.24 14.64
C ARG A 440 -9.88 -20.00 14.68
N SER A 441 -10.37 -20.30 15.88
CA SER A 441 -11.69 -20.93 16.05
C SER A 441 -12.82 -20.04 15.53
N ALA A 442 -12.64 -18.73 15.60
CA ALA A 442 -13.52 -17.72 15.04
C ALA A 442 -13.41 -17.58 13.50
N GLY A 443 -12.42 -18.23 12.89
CA GLY A 443 -12.21 -18.29 11.44
C GLY A 443 -11.43 -17.11 10.87
N TRP A 444 -10.55 -16.48 11.66
CA TRP A 444 -9.66 -15.43 11.13
C TRP A 444 -8.77 -16.01 10.04
N ALA A 445 -8.67 -15.25 8.96
CA ALA A 445 -7.99 -15.68 7.75
C ALA A 445 -6.47 -15.76 7.97
N SER A 446 -5.90 -14.79 8.69
CA SER A 446 -4.46 -14.73 8.93
C SER A 446 -4.15 -14.23 10.34
N VAL A 447 -3.13 -14.82 10.97
CA VAL A 447 -2.59 -14.39 12.28
C VAL A 447 -1.07 -14.55 12.28
N SER A 448 -0.35 -13.50 12.67
CA SER A 448 1.10 -13.50 12.92
C SER A 448 1.38 -13.07 14.35
N THR A 449 2.30 -13.78 15.00
CA THR A 449 2.68 -13.55 16.40
C THR A 449 4.10 -13.03 16.48
N MET A 450 4.37 -12.11 17.42
CA MET A 450 5.69 -11.47 17.54
C MET A 450 6.82 -12.44 17.92
N VAL A 451 6.49 -13.63 18.42
CA VAL A 451 7.43 -14.73 18.68
C VAL A 451 6.80 -16.08 18.34
N PHE A 452 7.61 -17.15 18.36
CA PHE A 452 7.14 -18.53 18.32
C PHE A 452 6.04 -18.79 19.38
N LEU A 453 4.99 -19.47 18.94
CA LEU A 453 3.95 -20.00 19.81
C LEU A 453 4.56 -20.71 21.03
N ASP A 454 4.17 -20.26 22.21
CA ASP A 454 4.62 -20.70 23.54
C ASP A 454 6.10 -20.43 23.94
N ASN A 455 6.92 -19.73 23.14
CA ASN A 455 8.34 -19.39 23.49
C ASN A 455 9.12 -20.57 24.09
N GLY A 456 9.10 -21.73 23.45
CA GLY A 456 9.73 -22.89 24.06
C GLY A 456 8.85 -23.62 25.07
N LYS A 457 7.52 -23.54 24.99
CA LYS A 457 6.60 -24.46 25.71
C LYS A 457 5.59 -25.09 24.74
N GLY A 458 4.80 -26.07 25.18
CA GLY A 458 3.96 -26.87 24.27
C GLY A 458 4.75 -27.76 23.29
N VAL A 459 4.24 -28.03 22.10
CA VAL A 459 4.98 -28.87 21.12
C VAL A 459 6.18 -28.16 20.48
N TYR A 460 6.37 -26.86 20.75
CA TYR A 460 7.57 -26.10 20.44
C TYR A 460 8.47 -25.92 21.66
N THR A 461 8.39 -26.81 22.67
CA THR A 461 9.17 -26.74 23.93
C THR A 461 10.68 -26.58 23.77
N ASP A 462 11.18 -26.94 22.59
CA ASP A 462 12.58 -26.97 22.24
C ASP A 462 13.04 -25.71 21.48
N TYR A 463 12.25 -24.64 21.51
CA TYR A 463 12.75 -23.29 21.23
C TYR A 463 13.50 -22.76 22.46
N PRO A 464 14.81 -22.42 22.38
CA PRO A 464 15.66 -22.37 21.19
C PRO A 464 16.19 -23.73 20.73
N TYR A 465 16.18 -23.98 19.42
CA TYR A 465 16.66 -25.23 18.84
C TYR A 465 18.08 -25.08 18.30
N LEU A 466 19.02 -25.89 18.79
CA LEU A 466 20.43 -25.88 18.36
C LEU A 466 20.86 -27.23 17.74
N GLY A 467 19.91 -28.12 17.51
CA GLY A 467 20.17 -29.44 16.94
C GLY A 467 20.29 -29.43 15.41
N PRO A 468 20.54 -30.60 14.79
CA PRO A 468 20.53 -30.75 13.35
C PRO A 468 19.14 -30.48 12.78
N LEU A 469 19.02 -29.46 11.93
CA LEU A 469 17.74 -29.11 11.31
C LEU A 469 17.31 -30.15 10.26
N PRO A 470 15.99 -30.33 10.01
CA PRO A 470 15.51 -31.18 8.93
C PRO A 470 16.04 -30.76 7.55
N ALA A 471 16.13 -31.72 6.64
CA ALA A 471 16.29 -31.44 5.22
C ALA A 471 14.95 -31.01 4.61
N TYR A 472 14.99 -30.27 3.51
CA TYR A 472 13.80 -29.93 2.74
C TYR A 472 13.12 -31.21 2.20
N PRO A 473 11.78 -31.30 2.22
CA PRO A 473 11.04 -32.48 1.75
C PRO A 473 11.35 -32.79 0.27
N ASN A 474 11.84 -34.01 0.01
CA ASN A 474 12.35 -34.51 -1.28
C ASN A 474 13.57 -33.76 -1.82
N GLY A 475 14.72 -34.46 -1.82
CA GLY A 475 15.93 -33.99 -2.46
C GLY A 475 15.74 -33.73 -3.96
N SER A 476 15.64 -32.45 -4.31
CA SER A 476 15.98 -31.86 -5.60
C SER A 476 16.22 -30.38 -5.29
N SER A 477 17.44 -29.90 -5.00
CA SER A 477 18.47 -29.57 -6.01
C SER A 477 18.18 -29.89 -7.48
N SER A 478 16.92 -29.90 -7.93
CA SER A 478 16.69 -29.58 -9.33
C SER A 478 16.87 -28.09 -9.38
N ASP A 479 18.07 -27.68 -9.75
CA ASP A 479 18.32 -26.34 -10.24
C ASP A 479 17.17 -25.96 -11.17
N LEU A 480 16.37 -24.97 -10.76
CA LEU A 480 15.25 -24.53 -11.56
C LEU A 480 15.81 -23.69 -12.70
N PRO A 481 15.18 -23.67 -13.88
CA PRO A 481 15.60 -22.75 -14.91
C PRO A 481 15.60 -21.31 -14.40
N PRO A 482 16.55 -20.47 -14.86
CA PRO A 482 16.63 -19.09 -14.43
C PRO A 482 15.34 -18.34 -14.81
N THR A 483 15.05 -17.23 -14.16
CA THR A 483 14.05 -16.27 -14.66
C THR A 483 14.78 -15.16 -15.40
N ALA A 484 14.67 -15.15 -16.73
CA ALA A 484 15.27 -14.11 -17.55
C ALA A 484 14.40 -12.84 -17.52
N SER A 485 15.04 -11.68 -17.40
CA SER A 485 14.40 -10.36 -17.48
C SER A 485 15.40 -9.31 -17.94
N PHE A 486 14.94 -8.29 -18.65
CA PHE A 486 15.76 -7.12 -18.96
C PHE A 486 14.96 -5.85 -19.19
N VAL A 487 15.64 -4.71 -19.05
CA VAL A 487 15.16 -3.39 -19.46
C VAL A 487 16.06 -2.80 -20.54
N SER A 488 15.53 -1.84 -21.30
CA SER A 488 16.29 -1.11 -22.32
C SER A 488 16.05 0.40 -22.23
N ALA A 489 17.07 1.19 -22.51
CA ALA A 489 16.99 2.65 -22.50
C ALA A 489 17.94 3.27 -23.53
N PRO A 490 17.55 4.36 -24.23
CA PRO A 490 16.26 5.05 -24.14
C PRO A 490 15.12 4.27 -24.80
N GLY A 491 13.87 4.52 -24.41
CA GLY A 491 12.69 3.78 -24.91
C GLY A 491 12.23 4.17 -26.32
N ALA A 492 12.76 5.25 -26.89
CA ALA A 492 12.47 5.71 -28.26
C ALA A 492 13.75 6.18 -28.96
N PRO A 493 14.72 5.27 -29.21
CA PRO A 493 15.97 5.62 -29.88
C PRO A 493 15.73 6.00 -31.35
N LEU A 494 16.59 6.85 -31.90
CA LEU A 494 16.71 7.09 -33.33
C LEU A 494 17.82 6.21 -33.94
N PRO A 495 17.89 6.08 -35.27
CA PRO A 495 18.92 5.28 -35.91
C PRO A 495 20.32 5.80 -35.55
N GLY A 496 21.18 4.91 -35.07
CA GLY A 496 22.52 5.22 -34.58
C GLY A 496 22.60 5.63 -33.10
N ASP A 497 21.47 5.81 -32.41
CA ASP A 497 21.49 6.03 -30.96
C ASP A 497 21.91 4.74 -30.23
N THR A 498 22.74 4.90 -29.21
CA THR A 498 23.13 3.79 -28.32
C THR A 498 21.98 3.47 -27.38
N VAL A 499 21.47 2.24 -27.46
CA VAL A 499 20.53 1.66 -26.50
C VAL A 499 21.32 0.79 -25.52
N THR A 500 21.17 1.05 -24.23
CA THR A 500 21.66 0.19 -23.16
C THR A 500 20.62 -0.85 -22.82
N PHE A 501 21.04 -2.11 -22.74
CA PHE A 501 20.23 -3.25 -22.32
C PHE A 501 20.81 -3.80 -21.02
N ASP A 502 19.96 -3.95 -20.02
CA ASP A 502 20.35 -4.38 -18.68
C ASP A 502 19.50 -5.59 -18.26
N ALA A 503 20.13 -6.77 -18.23
CA ALA A 503 19.53 -8.03 -17.79
C ALA A 503 19.88 -8.38 -16.33
N SER A 504 20.43 -7.45 -15.57
CA SER A 504 20.82 -7.67 -14.17
C SER A 504 19.68 -8.07 -13.25
N ALA A 505 18.43 -7.81 -13.67
CA ALA A 505 17.23 -8.27 -13.00
C ALA A 505 16.93 -9.76 -13.19
N SER A 506 17.69 -10.50 -14.01
CA SER A 506 17.50 -11.95 -14.15
C SER A 506 17.90 -12.68 -12.87
N THR A 507 17.25 -13.80 -12.58
CA THR A 507 17.49 -14.60 -11.38
C THR A 507 17.69 -16.05 -11.68
N ASP A 508 18.24 -16.74 -10.70
CA ASP A 508 18.36 -18.17 -10.68
C ASP A 508 18.46 -18.65 -9.23
N ASP A 509 18.13 -19.91 -8.93
CA ASP A 509 18.23 -20.49 -7.59
C ASP A 509 19.60 -21.09 -7.25
N HIS A 510 20.55 -21.19 -8.18
CA HIS A 510 21.96 -21.52 -7.89
C HIS A 510 22.96 -20.50 -8.46
N GLY A 511 22.45 -19.47 -9.15
CA GLY A 511 23.21 -18.36 -9.71
C GLY A 511 23.28 -18.42 -11.22
N ILE A 512 23.45 -17.26 -11.84
CA ILE A 512 23.53 -17.14 -13.31
C ILE A 512 24.98 -17.28 -13.76
N ALA A 513 25.23 -18.19 -14.70
CA ALA A 513 26.54 -18.39 -15.31
C ALA A 513 26.79 -17.44 -16.49
N SER A 514 25.78 -17.13 -17.32
CA SER A 514 25.99 -16.29 -18.51
C SER A 514 24.72 -15.62 -19.05
N TYR A 515 24.93 -14.56 -19.85
CA TYR A 515 23.92 -13.75 -20.52
C TYR A 515 24.28 -13.56 -22.00
N GLY A 516 23.52 -14.18 -22.91
CA GLY A 516 23.68 -14.03 -24.35
C GLY A 516 22.58 -13.17 -24.97
N TRP A 517 22.94 -12.25 -25.86
CA TRP A 517 22.01 -11.28 -26.46
C TRP A 517 21.88 -11.43 -27.97
N GLN A 518 20.68 -11.20 -28.47
CA GLN A 518 20.37 -11.04 -29.89
C GLN A 518 19.45 -9.83 -30.07
N PHE A 519 19.78 -8.91 -30.98
CA PHE A 519 19.04 -7.65 -31.12
C PHE A 519 18.02 -7.63 -32.27
N GLY A 520 17.90 -8.72 -33.03
CA GLY A 520 16.93 -8.81 -34.14
C GLY A 520 17.38 -8.16 -35.46
N ASP A 521 18.57 -7.56 -35.50
CA ASP A 521 19.21 -6.98 -36.69
C ASP A 521 20.55 -7.64 -37.06
N SER A 522 20.74 -8.90 -36.63
CA SER A 522 21.99 -9.69 -36.64
C SER A 522 23.05 -9.31 -35.60
N GLY A 523 22.84 -8.24 -34.82
CA GLY A 523 23.70 -7.91 -33.68
C GLY A 523 23.58 -8.94 -32.54
N THR A 524 24.71 -9.26 -31.93
CA THR A 524 24.79 -10.12 -30.74
C THR A 524 25.77 -9.56 -29.72
N ALA A 525 25.51 -9.79 -28.44
CA ALA A 525 26.43 -9.41 -27.37
C ALA A 525 26.45 -10.46 -26.25
N GLN A 526 27.40 -10.33 -25.33
CA GLN A 526 27.54 -11.16 -24.14
C GLN A 526 27.78 -10.25 -22.94
N GLY A 527 27.15 -10.54 -21.81
CA GLY A 527 27.29 -9.78 -20.58
C GLY A 527 25.96 -9.33 -19.99
N THR A 528 25.97 -9.02 -18.70
CA THR A 528 24.77 -8.64 -17.95
C THR A 528 24.21 -7.28 -18.39
N ILE A 529 25.09 -6.32 -18.69
CA ILE A 529 24.75 -5.02 -19.26
C ILE A 529 25.52 -4.87 -20.56
N VAL A 530 24.80 -4.59 -21.65
CA VAL A 530 25.36 -4.43 -22.99
C VAL A 530 24.77 -3.20 -23.67
N THR A 531 25.42 -2.72 -24.72
CA THR A 531 24.89 -1.64 -25.54
C THR A 531 24.78 -2.09 -27.00
N HIS A 532 23.78 -1.58 -27.71
CA HIS A 532 23.59 -1.81 -29.14
C HIS A 532 22.96 -0.58 -29.81
N ALA A 533 23.32 -0.33 -31.06
CA ALA A 533 22.78 0.78 -31.84
C ALA A 533 22.19 0.26 -33.15
N TYR A 534 20.92 0.55 -33.39
CA TYR A 534 20.22 0.11 -34.59
C TYR A 534 20.49 1.06 -35.76
N GLY A 535 20.87 0.50 -36.91
CA GLY A 535 21.26 1.31 -38.08
C GLY A 535 20.10 1.94 -38.84
N THR A 536 18.87 1.45 -38.65
CA THR A 536 17.68 1.90 -39.38
C THR A 536 16.48 2.04 -38.46
N ALA A 537 15.52 2.89 -38.83
CA ALA A 537 14.23 2.96 -38.15
C ALA A 537 13.43 1.67 -38.39
N GLY A 538 12.65 1.23 -37.40
CA GLY A 538 11.90 -0.01 -37.45
C GLY A 538 11.75 -0.68 -36.08
N ASP A 539 11.06 -1.82 -36.07
CA ASP A 539 10.83 -2.63 -34.89
C ASP A 539 11.83 -3.79 -34.86
N PHE A 540 12.56 -3.92 -33.75
CA PHE A 540 13.57 -4.95 -33.56
C PHE A 540 13.30 -5.77 -32.30
N GLN A 541 13.34 -7.10 -32.42
CA GLN A 541 13.15 -7.98 -31.27
C GLN A 541 14.49 -8.22 -30.56
N ALA A 542 14.67 -7.55 -29.41
CA ALA A 542 15.80 -7.82 -28.52
C ALA A 542 15.48 -9.01 -27.61
N VAL A 543 16.41 -9.96 -27.51
CA VAL A 543 16.27 -11.20 -26.74
C VAL A 543 17.52 -11.39 -25.89
N VAL A 544 17.34 -11.69 -24.60
CA VAL A 544 18.40 -12.21 -23.73
C VAL A 544 18.13 -13.69 -23.43
N VAL A 545 19.18 -14.50 -23.50
CA VAL A 545 19.23 -15.89 -23.04
C VAL A 545 20.10 -15.93 -21.81
N VAL A 546 19.51 -16.30 -20.68
CA VAL A 546 20.17 -16.44 -19.39
C VAL A 546 20.44 -17.91 -19.16
N THR A 547 21.66 -18.26 -18.80
CA THR A 547 22.05 -19.65 -18.44
C THR A 547 22.50 -19.67 -16.99
N ASP A 548 21.95 -20.58 -16.20
CA ASP A 548 22.32 -20.77 -14.81
C ASP A 548 23.60 -21.60 -14.62
N THR A 549 23.97 -21.85 -13.37
CA THR A 549 25.15 -22.64 -13.01
C THR A 549 24.99 -24.15 -13.18
N GLY A 550 23.76 -24.69 -13.21
CA GLY A 550 23.48 -26.09 -13.56
C GLY A 550 23.27 -26.33 -15.06
N GLY A 551 23.29 -25.27 -15.87
CA GLY A 551 23.17 -25.30 -17.32
C GLY A 551 21.74 -25.19 -17.87
N ASN A 552 20.73 -24.92 -17.05
CA ASN A 552 19.41 -24.59 -17.57
C ASN A 552 19.40 -23.16 -18.14
N THR A 553 18.42 -22.89 -19.00
CA THR A 553 18.31 -21.62 -19.71
C THR A 553 16.91 -21.06 -19.67
N ALA A 554 16.80 -19.74 -19.65
CA ALA A 554 15.56 -19.02 -19.89
C ALA A 554 15.78 -17.79 -20.76
N THR A 555 14.69 -17.28 -21.34
CA THR A 555 14.75 -16.18 -22.30
C THR A 555 13.75 -15.08 -21.96
N ALA A 556 14.17 -13.83 -22.10
CA ALA A 556 13.28 -12.66 -22.10
C ALA A 556 13.42 -11.92 -23.44
N ALA A 557 12.32 -11.34 -23.91
CA ALA A 557 12.28 -10.61 -25.18
C ALA A 557 11.48 -9.30 -25.05
N ALA A 558 11.93 -8.26 -25.74
CA ALA A 558 11.23 -6.98 -25.86
C ALA A 558 11.36 -6.43 -27.29
N THR A 559 10.33 -5.71 -27.75
CA THR A 559 10.37 -5.02 -29.05
C THR A 559 10.92 -3.62 -28.84
N ILE A 560 11.99 -3.28 -29.56
CA ILE A 560 12.61 -1.96 -29.57
C ILE A 560 12.10 -1.20 -30.78
N HIS A 561 11.40 -0.10 -30.53
CA HIS A 561 10.86 0.77 -31.55
C HIS A 561 11.85 1.89 -31.87
N VAL A 562 12.58 1.76 -32.98
CA VAL A 562 13.53 2.77 -33.44
C VAL A 562 12.78 3.77 -34.31
N GLY A 563 12.63 4.99 -33.81
CA GLY A 563 11.85 6.05 -34.46
C GLY A 563 12.50 6.55 -35.74
N ALA A 564 11.72 7.22 -36.59
CA ALA A 564 12.26 8.01 -37.68
C ALA A 564 12.63 9.42 -37.17
N PRO A 565 13.75 10.03 -37.63
CA PRO A 565 14.06 11.42 -37.29
C PRO A 565 12.93 12.34 -37.77
N THR A 566 12.37 13.18 -36.90
CA THR A 566 11.41 14.22 -37.30
C THR A 566 12.15 15.51 -37.70
N PRO A 567 11.59 16.32 -38.62
CA PRO A 567 12.14 17.64 -38.92
C PRO A 567 12.09 18.54 -37.66
N ASN A 568 13.16 19.30 -37.40
CA ASN A 568 13.19 20.27 -36.31
C ASN A 568 12.16 21.39 -36.53
N ASP A 569 11.35 21.63 -35.50
CA ASP A 569 10.35 22.69 -35.45
C ASP A 569 10.93 23.93 -34.72
N THR A 570 11.04 25.05 -35.44
CA THR A 570 11.76 26.27 -35.00
C THR A 570 10.88 27.51 -34.89
N THR A 571 9.57 27.41 -35.11
CA THR A 571 8.68 28.59 -35.17
C THR A 571 7.93 28.75 -33.85
N ALA A 572 7.96 29.91 -33.20
CA ALA A 572 7.20 30.10 -31.94
C ALA A 572 5.72 30.43 -32.19
N PRO A 573 4.81 30.16 -31.23
CA PRO A 573 3.41 30.61 -31.29
C PRO A 573 3.29 32.14 -31.38
N ALA A 574 2.22 32.66 -31.99
CA ALA A 574 1.96 34.10 -31.98
C ALA A 574 1.56 34.62 -30.59
N ASN A 575 1.87 35.89 -30.32
CA ASN A 575 1.42 36.55 -29.09
C ASN A 575 -0.10 36.76 -29.08
N VAL A 576 -0.72 36.61 -27.91
CA VAL A 576 -2.07 37.12 -27.62
C VAL A 576 -1.96 38.61 -27.31
N VAL A 577 -2.66 39.44 -28.09
CA VAL A 577 -2.51 40.90 -28.04
C VAL A 577 -3.75 41.64 -27.55
N ASP A 578 -4.86 40.94 -27.31
CA ASP A 578 -6.17 41.53 -27.01
C ASP A 578 -6.79 41.04 -25.70
N LEU A 579 -5.99 40.39 -24.84
CA LEU A 579 -6.42 39.94 -23.52
C LEU A 579 -6.94 41.11 -22.69
N ARG A 580 -8.15 40.97 -22.17
CA ARG A 580 -8.79 41.97 -21.31
C ARG A 580 -9.84 41.35 -20.39
N VAL A 581 -10.19 42.08 -19.35
CA VAL A 581 -11.35 41.78 -18.50
C VAL A 581 -12.64 42.23 -19.18
N VAL A 582 -13.66 41.37 -19.15
CA VAL A 582 -14.99 41.66 -19.71
C VAL A 582 -16.12 41.65 -18.68
N SER A 583 -15.92 41.05 -17.51
CA SER A 583 -16.84 41.18 -16.36
C SER A 583 -16.11 40.96 -15.03
N GLN A 584 -16.64 41.53 -13.95
CA GLN A 584 -16.10 41.39 -12.60
C GLN A 584 -17.25 41.15 -11.60
N GLY A 585 -17.05 40.20 -10.70
CA GLY A 585 -17.90 39.90 -9.56
C GLY A 585 -17.14 40.05 -8.24
N PRO A 586 -17.79 39.88 -7.08
CA PRO A 586 -17.19 40.13 -5.77
C PRO A 586 -16.01 39.21 -5.44
N THR A 587 -15.93 38.04 -6.08
CA THR A 587 -14.88 37.02 -5.91
C THR A 587 -14.47 36.39 -7.25
N SER A 588 -14.73 37.08 -8.37
CA SER A 588 -14.43 36.53 -9.71
C SER A 588 -14.18 37.61 -10.77
N VAL A 589 -13.43 37.23 -11.81
CA VAL A 589 -13.15 38.07 -12.97
C VAL A 589 -13.23 37.22 -14.24
N THR A 590 -13.92 37.71 -15.28
CA THR A 590 -13.95 37.06 -16.59
C THR A 590 -13.00 37.75 -17.56
N LEU A 591 -12.08 36.96 -18.12
CA LEU A 591 -11.10 37.34 -19.13
C LEU A 591 -11.61 36.99 -20.52
N ARG A 592 -11.18 37.75 -21.54
CA ARG A 592 -11.44 37.50 -22.96
C ARG A 592 -10.18 37.76 -23.79
N TRP A 593 -9.87 36.87 -24.74
CA TRP A 593 -8.78 37.01 -25.69
C TRP A 593 -9.07 36.30 -27.02
N THR A 594 -8.24 36.53 -28.04
CA THR A 594 -8.27 35.83 -29.32
C THR A 594 -7.20 34.76 -29.39
N ALA A 595 -7.56 33.54 -29.79
CA ALA A 595 -6.64 32.39 -29.86
C ALA A 595 -5.49 32.64 -30.85
N PRO A 596 -4.22 32.40 -30.44
CA PRO A 596 -3.03 32.53 -31.28
C PRO A 596 -2.83 31.28 -32.16
N GLY A 597 -1.91 31.36 -33.14
CA GLY A 597 -1.42 30.18 -33.84
C GLY A 597 -0.23 29.53 -33.12
N ASP A 598 0.02 28.24 -33.37
CA ASP A 598 1.12 27.45 -32.79
C ASP A 598 2.49 27.77 -33.44
N ASP A 599 2.48 28.06 -34.74
CA ASP A 599 3.64 28.49 -35.53
C ASP A 599 3.34 29.85 -36.16
N GLY A 600 3.52 30.90 -35.36
CA GLY A 600 3.03 32.23 -35.67
C GLY A 600 1.50 32.26 -35.72
N THR A 601 0.91 32.50 -36.89
CA THR A 601 -0.56 32.58 -37.05
C THR A 601 -1.19 31.28 -37.54
N THR A 602 -0.39 30.22 -37.72
CA THR A 602 -0.82 28.94 -38.31
C THR A 602 -0.76 27.84 -37.26
N GLY A 603 -1.62 26.83 -37.36
CA GLY A 603 -1.67 25.73 -36.40
C GLY A 603 -2.39 26.10 -35.10
N GLN A 604 -2.97 25.12 -34.43
CA GLN A 604 -3.69 25.31 -33.18
C GLN A 604 -2.72 25.16 -32.02
N ALA A 605 -2.62 26.19 -31.17
CA ALA A 605 -1.79 26.12 -29.97
C ALA A 605 -2.21 24.93 -29.09
N THR A 606 -1.25 24.26 -28.47
CA THR A 606 -1.56 23.04 -27.72
C THR A 606 -2.20 23.34 -26.36
N TRP A 607 -1.79 24.42 -25.68
CA TRP A 607 -2.29 24.80 -24.36
C TRP A 607 -1.98 26.27 -24.01
N TYR A 608 -2.63 26.81 -22.97
CA TYR A 608 -2.37 28.14 -22.42
C TYR A 608 -1.81 28.07 -20.99
N ASP A 609 -0.85 28.94 -20.64
CA ASP A 609 -0.50 29.21 -19.24
C ASP A 609 -1.14 30.55 -18.82
N VAL A 610 -2.31 30.48 -18.18
CA VAL A 610 -3.01 31.64 -17.63
C VAL A 610 -2.70 31.74 -16.14
N ARG A 611 -2.29 32.94 -15.70
CA ARG A 611 -1.93 33.18 -14.30
C ARG A 611 -2.52 34.49 -13.77
N TYR A 612 -2.78 34.53 -12.47
CA TYR A 612 -3.24 35.72 -11.75
C TYR A 612 -2.50 35.90 -10.42
N THR A 613 -2.58 37.09 -9.85
CA THR A 613 -1.97 37.44 -8.57
C THR A 613 -2.81 38.50 -7.87
N THR A 614 -2.73 38.53 -6.54
CA THR A 614 -3.42 39.50 -5.67
C THR A 614 -2.44 40.43 -4.93
N THR A 615 -1.16 40.40 -5.30
CA THR A 615 -0.07 41.05 -4.54
C THR A 615 0.73 42.07 -5.36
N GLY A 616 0.35 42.34 -6.61
CA GLY A 616 1.00 43.32 -7.49
C GLY A 616 1.15 42.84 -8.93
N PRO A 617 1.87 43.56 -9.80
CA PRO A 617 1.92 43.22 -11.22
C PRO A 617 2.73 41.96 -11.56
N ILE A 618 2.24 41.19 -12.52
CA ILE A 618 2.99 40.07 -13.13
C ILE A 618 3.97 40.65 -14.15
N THR A 619 5.23 40.28 -14.00
CA THR A 619 6.36 40.62 -14.87
C THR A 619 7.03 39.33 -15.33
N GLY A 620 8.01 39.41 -16.24
CA GLY A 620 8.75 38.22 -16.67
C GLY A 620 9.41 37.43 -15.53
N SER A 621 9.84 38.12 -14.46
CA SER A 621 10.46 37.50 -13.27
C SER A 621 9.46 37.04 -12.22
N THR A 622 8.25 37.63 -12.16
CA THR A 622 7.22 37.26 -11.18
C THR A 622 6.16 36.29 -11.74
N TYR A 623 6.25 35.94 -13.02
CA TYR A 623 5.29 35.07 -13.71
C TYR A 623 5.09 33.71 -13.04
N TYR A 624 6.19 33.00 -12.73
CA TYR A 624 6.09 31.67 -12.14
C TYR A 624 5.69 31.68 -10.66
N ALA A 625 5.77 32.83 -10.00
CA ALA A 625 5.28 33.03 -8.64
C ALA A 625 3.78 33.38 -8.59
N ALA A 626 3.16 33.69 -9.72
CA ALA A 626 1.73 33.95 -9.84
C ALA A 626 0.94 32.63 -9.87
N THR A 627 -0.28 32.67 -9.35
CA THR A 627 -1.18 31.52 -9.26
C THR A 627 -1.64 31.11 -10.66
N HIS A 628 -1.39 29.86 -11.03
CA HIS A 628 -1.89 29.27 -12.27
C HIS A 628 -3.41 29.07 -12.20
N TYR A 629 -4.08 29.27 -13.33
CA TYR A 629 -5.51 29.01 -13.49
C TYR A 629 -5.75 28.20 -14.75
N ASP A 630 -6.35 27.02 -14.57
CA ASP A 630 -6.66 26.13 -15.68
C ASP A 630 -7.74 26.75 -16.58
N VAL A 631 -7.47 26.75 -17.89
CA VAL A 631 -8.43 27.17 -18.91
C VAL A 631 -8.64 26.04 -19.92
N ALA A 632 -9.73 26.11 -20.67
CA ALA A 632 -10.01 25.14 -21.73
C ALA A 632 -8.89 25.14 -22.79
N PHE A 633 -8.75 24.01 -23.50
CA PHE A 633 -7.76 23.87 -24.57
C PHE A 633 -7.96 24.95 -25.67
N PRO A 634 -6.88 25.54 -26.19
CA PRO A 634 -6.96 26.57 -27.22
C PRO A 634 -7.79 26.12 -28.40
N GLN A 635 -8.69 26.97 -28.88
CA GLN A 635 -9.42 26.81 -30.12
C GLN A 635 -8.56 27.22 -31.32
N PRO A 636 -8.99 26.92 -32.57
CA PRO A 636 -8.27 27.35 -33.76
C PRO A 636 -7.96 28.86 -33.77
N PRO A 637 -6.80 29.28 -34.31
CA PRO A 637 -6.35 30.67 -34.28
C PRO A 637 -7.40 31.64 -34.84
N GLY A 638 -7.57 32.78 -34.18
CA GLY A 638 -8.61 33.78 -34.49
C GLY A 638 -9.94 33.57 -33.78
N THR A 639 -10.14 32.45 -33.08
CA THR A 639 -11.34 32.21 -32.27
C THR A 639 -11.32 33.09 -31.02
N THR A 640 -12.44 33.71 -30.65
CA THR A 640 -12.52 34.44 -29.38
C THR A 640 -12.86 33.51 -28.22
N GLU A 641 -12.08 33.59 -27.15
CA GLU A 641 -12.17 32.75 -25.96
C GLU A 641 -12.38 33.57 -24.69
N GLN A 642 -12.95 32.94 -23.66
CA GLN A 642 -13.19 33.54 -22.35
C GLN A 642 -12.95 32.53 -21.22
N ALA A 643 -12.51 33.02 -20.06
CA ALA A 643 -12.41 32.23 -18.84
C ALA A 643 -12.77 33.08 -17.61
N THR A 644 -13.49 32.51 -16.64
CA THR A 644 -13.88 33.18 -15.40
C THR A 644 -13.05 32.66 -14.24
N VAL A 645 -12.07 33.45 -13.80
CA VAL A 645 -11.28 33.17 -12.60
C VAL A 645 -12.16 33.40 -11.38
N SER A 646 -12.39 32.36 -10.58
CA SER A 646 -13.27 32.36 -9.40
C SER A 646 -12.51 32.05 -8.10
N GLY A 647 -13.11 32.34 -6.95
CA GLY A 647 -12.48 32.09 -5.65
C GLY A 647 -11.48 33.17 -5.23
N LEU A 648 -11.55 34.34 -5.87
CA LEU A 648 -10.75 35.50 -5.49
C LEU A 648 -11.25 36.08 -4.17
N THR A 649 -10.33 36.51 -3.31
CA THR A 649 -10.68 37.13 -2.03
C THR A 649 -11.24 38.53 -2.28
N SER A 650 -12.44 38.82 -1.78
CA SER A 650 -13.03 40.16 -1.95
C SER A 650 -12.14 41.22 -1.31
N GLY A 651 -11.81 42.28 -2.04
CA GLY A 651 -10.97 43.37 -1.54
C GLY A 651 -9.45 43.09 -1.54
N SER A 652 -9.00 42.02 -2.20
CA SER A 652 -7.60 41.88 -2.58
C SER A 652 -7.33 42.65 -3.88
N SER A 653 -6.23 43.42 -3.91
CA SER A 653 -5.86 44.29 -5.04
C SER A 653 -5.44 43.49 -6.26
#